data_AF-A0AA40F9U6-F1
#
_entry.id   AF-A0AA40F9U6-F1
#
_cell.length_a   1.000
_cell.length_b   1.000
_cell.length_c   1.000
_cell.angle_alpha   90.00
_cell.angle_beta   90.00
_cell.angle_gamma   90.00
#
_symmetry.space_group_name_H-M   'P 1'
#
loop_
_entity.id
_entity.type
_entity.pdbx_description
1 polymer ?
#
loop_
_entity_poly.entity_id
_entity_poly.type
_entity_poly.pdbx_seq_one_letter_code
_entity_poly.pdbx_strand_id
1 'polypeptide(L)'
;MLFLRASRRWTPQTLTKRPPRLVPSRLCSPGSPIFLPHGTRIFNRLVDFLRRQYVQYGFDEVITPTIYKKELWAKSGHLDNYADDMFTVTSTSPARADQHEATGEADEYGLKPMNCPGHCLIFASKVRSYRDLPIRYADFSPLHRNEVSGALSGLTRVRRFHQDDGHIFCRPAQIEAEIAQTLAFVRETYRVLRMGSYRLALSTRPQENCIGSLEDWEQAEASLRRALDASGEAWTVNEGDGAFYGPKIDVILQDRNGKEHQTATIQLDFQLPKRFELEYIAPAPEVEQKGETTTDAELLAVSGPVRPVMIHRAVLGSVERLMALLIEHHQGKWPLWLNPRQAIILTLNDQEATVKWAEHARDVLRSMEGTGDGSGMPPVMAVDVDDRPVSLALKIKAAKEKGYSIYGVVGPGEVEKGTVMVDVGGLPLPEGAAPRGKKDIKKSMTPRELRVKPLPDTDTILAFPIFNRYQNLTYTPGITPKMDLTTPSDPPPAYITAAAAHGLPLRQSAPVRKGPLPLDLPILAHLRTKRVILASASPRRRALLAQIGLTNLEIRPSPAPEDLDKSTHTPEEYVAATARQKCMAVYAAALAEQGSTPDAEDPALVIAADTIIATVTGQILEKPRSEAEHVRTLTHLRDTVSHRVLTAVCVLAPKDDATHPGYVTAAHTEATRVVFAQAEDGLGDEVILSYVRTREGADKAGGYALQGVGGMVLVERIEGGVDNVIGLPVRKCLQLCERVVFKQGEEEEEEEEEE
;
A
#
# COMPACT_ATOMS: atom_id res chain seq x y z
N MET A 1 49.74 -14.13 -15.04
CA MET A 1 49.54 -14.27 -16.50
C MET A 1 48.10 -13.90 -16.83
N LEU A 2 47.72 -12.97 -17.70
CA LEU A 2 48.43 -12.07 -18.62
C LEU A 2 47.46 -10.91 -18.93
N PHE A 3 48.00 -9.75 -19.30
CA PHE A 3 47.35 -8.44 -19.46
C PHE A 3 46.68 -8.26 -20.84
N LEU A 4 45.67 -7.37 -20.89
CA LEU A 4 45.24 -6.46 -21.98
C LEU A 4 45.30 -6.94 -23.45
N ARG A 5 44.12 -7.07 -24.09
CA ARG A 5 43.92 -6.59 -25.49
C ARG A 5 42.46 -6.21 -25.75
N ALA A 6 42.35 -5.04 -26.36
CA ALA A 6 41.18 -4.26 -26.69
C ALA A 6 40.09 -4.98 -27.51
N SER A 7 38.91 -4.38 -27.43
CA SER A 7 37.79 -4.41 -28.39
C SER A 7 36.85 -5.63 -28.34
N ARG A 8 35.58 -5.31 -28.11
CA ARG A 8 34.38 -6.16 -28.28
C ARG A 8 34.17 -7.25 -27.21
N ARG A 9 32.96 -7.21 -26.61
CA ARG A 9 32.38 -8.16 -25.61
C ARG A 9 32.75 -7.86 -24.15
N TRP A 10 32.04 -6.89 -23.57
CA TRP A 10 31.95 -6.78 -22.12
C TRP A 10 30.85 -7.71 -21.60
N THR A 11 31.26 -8.86 -21.07
CA THR A 11 30.43 -9.67 -20.17
C THR A 11 30.54 -9.10 -18.75
N PRO A 12 29.50 -9.16 -17.90
CA PRO A 12 29.53 -8.71 -16.49
C PRO A 12 30.46 -9.51 -15.57
N GLN A 13 31.63 -9.97 -16.02
CA GLN A 13 32.52 -10.87 -15.27
C GLN A 13 33.74 -10.20 -14.64
N THR A 14 34.02 -8.92 -14.90
CA THR A 14 35.32 -8.31 -14.52
C THR A 14 35.27 -7.22 -13.45
N LEU A 15 34.11 -6.92 -12.85
CA LEU A 15 34.02 -5.95 -11.76
C LEU A 15 33.55 -6.65 -10.47
N THR A 16 34.51 -6.88 -9.57
CA THR A 16 34.52 -7.74 -8.36
C THR A 16 34.82 -9.22 -8.60
N LYS A 17 35.53 -9.86 -7.67
CA LYS A 17 35.94 -11.28 -7.75
C LYS A 17 34.77 -12.28 -7.77
N ARG A 18 33.50 -11.84 -7.73
CA ARG A 18 32.29 -12.59 -8.14
C ARG A 18 31.04 -11.69 -8.00
N PRO A 19 30.58 -11.01 -9.07
CA PRO A 19 29.23 -10.47 -9.12
C PRO A 19 28.18 -11.60 -8.96
N PRO A 20 26.90 -11.29 -8.67
CA PRO A 20 25.84 -12.27 -8.70
C PRO A 20 25.90 -12.99 -10.06
N ARG A 21 26.15 -14.31 -10.03
CA ARG A 21 26.23 -15.12 -11.25
C ARG A 21 24.91 -14.92 -11.99
N LEU A 22 24.98 -14.53 -13.26
CA LEU A 22 23.86 -14.58 -14.21
C LEU A 22 24.30 -15.59 -15.25
N VAL A 23 23.45 -16.55 -15.58
CA VAL A 23 23.73 -17.48 -16.68
C VAL A 23 23.26 -16.80 -17.96
N PRO A 24 24.15 -16.46 -18.89
CA PRO A 24 23.72 -16.03 -20.21
C PRO A 24 23.02 -17.22 -20.85
N SER A 25 21.74 -17.10 -21.17
CA SER A 25 20.92 -18.09 -21.89
C SER A 25 21.33 -18.23 -23.36
N ARG A 26 22.60 -17.93 -23.72
CA ARG A 26 23.11 -17.75 -25.10
C ARG A 26 22.80 -18.90 -26.06
N LEU A 27 22.53 -20.10 -25.55
CA LEU A 27 22.21 -21.28 -26.34
C LEU A 27 20.70 -21.52 -26.52
N CYS A 28 19.83 -21.01 -25.62
CA CYS A 28 18.41 -21.39 -25.57
C CYS A 28 17.45 -20.20 -25.65
N SER A 29 17.83 -18.99 -25.21
CA SER A 29 16.96 -17.80 -25.27
C SER A 29 17.78 -16.50 -25.31
N PRO A 30 18.48 -16.21 -26.43
CA PRO A 30 19.33 -15.02 -26.54
C PRO A 30 18.58 -13.74 -26.17
N GLY A 31 19.21 -12.86 -25.38
CA GLY A 31 18.58 -11.61 -24.95
C GLY A 31 17.50 -11.77 -23.87
N SER A 32 17.30 -12.97 -23.32
CA SER A 32 16.38 -13.21 -22.20
C SER A 32 17.20 -13.64 -20.98
N PRO A 33 17.57 -12.73 -20.06
CA PRO A 33 18.45 -13.05 -18.95
C PRO A 33 17.78 -13.98 -17.92
N ILE A 34 18.57 -14.92 -17.38
CA ILE A 34 18.16 -15.75 -16.22
C ILE A 34 18.71 -15.10 -14.96
N PHE A 35 17.79 -14.57 -14.14
CA PHE A 35 18.14 -14.04 -12.81
C PHE A 35 18.36 -15.19 -11.82
N LEU A 36 19.58 -15.32 -11.31
CA LEU A 36 19.89 -16.21 -10.18
C LEU A 36 19.49 -15.52 -8.86
N PRO A 37 19.45 -16.23 -7.71
CA PRO A 37 18.83 -15.72 -6.48
C PRO A 37 19.24 -14.31 -6.05
N HIS A 38 20.53 -13.96 -6.16
CA HIS A 38 21.00 -12.62 -5.82
C HIS A 38 20.54 -11.54 -6.81
N GLY A 39 20.49 -11.85 -8.11
CA GLY A 39 19.92 -10.94 -9.11
C GLY A 39 18.43 -10.75 -8.88
N THR A 40 17.70 -11.84 -8.59
CA THR A 40 16.27 -11.80 -8.26
C THR A 40 15.99 -10.95 -7.01
N ARG A 41 16.84 -11.02 -5.98
CA ARG A 41 16.71 -10.15 -4.79
C ARG A 41 16.79 -8.67 -5.15
N ILE A 42 17.76 -8.28 -5.97
CA ILE A 42 17.89 -6.88 -6.42
C ILE A 42 16.66 -6.48 -7.23
N PHE A 43 16.27 -7.31 -8.21
CA PHE A 43 15.11 -7.06 -9.06
C PHE A 43 13.84 -6.83 -8.23
N ASN A 44 13.51 -7.76 -7.34
CA ASN A 44 12.31 -7.66 -6.51
C ASN A 44 12.33 -6.41 -5.64
N ARG A 45 13.48 -6.03 -5.07
CA ARG A 45 13.59 -4.82 -4.25
C ARG A 45 13.37 -3.54 -5.03
N LEU A 46 13.83 -3.47 -6.27
CA LEU A 46 13.57 -2.32 -7.14
C LEU A 46 12.08 -2.22 -7.50
N VAL A 47 11.45 -3.36 -7.83
CA VAL A 47 10.02 -3.43 -8.13
C VAL A 47 9.20 -3.06 -6.88
N ASP A 48 9.49 -3.66 -5.74
CA ASP A 48 8.79 -3.40 -4.47
C ASP A 48 8.99 -1.95 -3.99
N PHE A 49 10.17 -1.37 -4.23
CA PHE A 49 10.43 0.04 -3.99
C PHE A 49 9.46 0.90 -4.82
N LEU A 50 9.39 0.68 -6.14
CA LEU A 50 8.48 1.45 -6.98
C LEU A 50 7.00 1.22 -6.69
N ARG A 51 6.59 -0.02 -6.37
CA ARG A 51 5.20 -0.30 -5.95
C ARG A 51 4.77 0.53 -4.76
N ARG A 52 5.67 0.75 -3.79
CA ARG A 52 5.40 1.64 -2.64
C ARG A 52 5.28 3.09 -3.08
N GLN A 53 6.11 3.54 -4.03
CA GLN A 53 6.01 4.89 -4.57
C GLN A 53 4.73 5.08 -5.40
N TYR A 54 4.23 4.06 -6.09
CA TYR A 54 2.98 4.13 -6.85
C TYR A 54 1.80 4.54 -5.97
N VAL A 55 1.72 4.02 -4.73
CA VAL A 55 0.70 4.44 -3.77
C VAL A 55 0.80 5.94 -3.47
N GLN A 56 2.01 6.45 -3.22
CA GLN A 56 2.26 7.87 -2.94
C GLN A 56 1.92 8.78 -4.11
N TYR A 57 2.20 8.34 -5.35
CA TYR A 57 1.93 9.11 -6.57
C TYR A 57 0.55 8.79 -7.20
N GLY A 58 -0.30 8.04 -6.50
CA GLY A 58 -1.68 7.75 -6.92
C GLY A 58 -1.78 6.91 -8.20
N PHE A 59 -0.90 5.92 -8.36
CA PHE A 59 -0.93 4.93 -9.44
C PHE A 59 -1.60 3.62 -8.98
N ASP A 60 -2.51 3.13 -9.81
CA ASP A 60 -3.10 1.80 -9.67
C ASP A 60 -2.28 0.79 -10.50
N GLU A 61 -1.68 -0.21 -9.84
CA GLU A 61 -0.99 -1.30 -10.54
C GLU A 61 -2.01 -2.24 -11.21
N VAL A 62 -1.81 -2.49 -12.49
CA VAL A 62 -2.63 -3.40 -13.30
C VAL A 62 -1.75 -4.48 -13.93
N ILE A 63 -2.36 -5.64 -14.24
CA ILE A 63 -1.69 -6.72 -14.96
C ILE A 63 -2.46 -6.94 -16.26
N THR A 64 -1.78 -6.76 -17.38
CA THR A 64 -2.36 -6.94 -18.71
C THR A 64 -1.82 -8.18 -19.42
N PRO A 65 -2.59 -8.81 -20.33
CA PRO A 65 -2.13 -9.95 -21.13
C PRO A 65 -0.77 -9.72 -21.80
N THR A 66 -0.03 -10.81 -22.01
CA THR A 66 1.27 -10.78 -22.72
C THR A 66 1.11 -10.99 -24.23
N ILE A 67 0.04 -11.66 -24.64
CA ILE A 67 -0.27 -12.01 -26.02
C ILE A 67 -1.56 -11.29 -26.41
N TYR A 68 -1.55 -10.61 -27.55
CA TYR A 68 -2.73 -9.95 -28.13
C TYR A 68 -2.86 -10.30 -29.61
N LYS A 69 -4.10 -10.22 -30.11
CA LYS A 69 -4.35 -10.34 -31.54
C LYS A 69 -3.69 -9.20 -32.32
N LYS A 70 -3.33 -9.46 -33.57
CA LYS A 70 -2.63 -8.52 -34.45
C LYS A 70 -3.39 -7.21 -34.67
N GLU A 71 -4.72 -7.26 -34.66
CA GLU A 71 -5.59 -6.11 -34.88
C GLU A 71 -5.41 -5.02 -33.83
N LEU A 72 -5.06 -5.38 -32.57
CA LEU A 72 -4.76 -4.39 -31.54
C LEU A 72 -3.53 -3.54 -31.90
N TRP A 73 -2.51 -4.18 -32.47
CA TRP A 73 -1.28 -3.53 -32.91
C TRP A 73 -1.50 -2.69 -34.16
N ALA A 74 -2.37 -3.14 -35.06
CA ALA A 74 -2.82 -2.35 -36.21
C ALA A 74 -3.62 -1.11 -35.75
N LYS A 75 -4.60 -1.29 -34.85
CA LYS A 75 -5.41 -0.18 -34.30
C LYS A 75 -4.54 0.87 -33.62
N SER A 76 -3.56 0.44 -32.83
CA SER A 76 -2.61 1.35 -32.18
C SER A 76 -1.58 1.96 -33.16
N GLY A 77 -1.42 1.38 -34.35
CA GLY A 77 -0.42 1.67 -35.38
C GLY A 77 1.03 1.34 -34.98
N HIS A 78 1.19 0.48 -33.98
CA HIS A 78 2.49 -0.14 -33.69
C HIS A 78 2.86 -1.18 -34.75
N LEU A 79 1.88 -1.79 -35.41
CA LEU A 79 2.18 -2.73 -36.50
C LEU A 79 2.93 -2.01 -37.64
N ASP A 80 2.48 -0.83 -38.04
CA ASP A 80 3.10 -0.08 -39.16
C ASP A 80 4.54 0.37 -38.84
N ASN A 81 4.81 0.70 -37.57
CA ASN A 81 6.07 1.32 -37.14
C ASN A 81 7.03 0.37 -36.43
N TYR A 82 6.55 -0.79 -35.96
CA TYR A 82 7.27 -1.66 -35.01
C TYR A 82 7.19 -3.15 -35.36
N ALA A 83 6.58 -3.53 -36.49
CA ALA A 83 6.39 -4.94 -36.87
C ALA A 83 7.68 -5.76 -36.86
N ASP A 84 8.78 -5.23 -37.43
CA ASP A 84 10.06 -5.94 -37.50
C ASP A 84 10.69 -6.21 -36.12
N ASP A 85 10.36 -5.34 -35.15
CA ASP A 85 10.80 -5.41 -33.77
C ASP A 85 9.83 -6.21 -32.87
N MET A 86 8.82 -6.88 -33.42
CA MET A 86 7.85 -7.69 -32.67
C MET A 86 8.08 -9.20 -32.85
N PHE A 87 7.67 -9.97 -31.85
CA PHE A 87 7.58 -11.43 -31.95
C PHE A 87 6.15 -11.86 -32.24
N THR A 88 5.97 -12.65 -33.28
CA THR A 88 4.68 -13.28 -33.63
C THR A 88 4.51 -14.60 -32.88
N VAL A 89 3.27 -14.89 -32.49
CA VAL A 89 2.82 -16.14 -31.87
C VAL A 89 1.78 -16.76 -32.79
N THR A 90 1.97 -18.02 -33.17
CA THR A 90 1.04 -18.78 -34.00
C THR A 90 0.57 -20.03 -33.27
N SER A 91 -0.72 -20.39 -33.46
CA SER A 91 -1.24 -21.65 -32.96
C SER A 91 -0.69 -22.80 -33.81
N THR A 92 -0.22 -23.86 -33.15
CA THR A 92 0.25 -25.09 -33.84
C THR A 92 -0.90 -26.04 -34.22
N SER A 93 -2.13 -25.75 -33.79
CA SER A 93 -3.31 -26.58 -34.06
C SER A 93 -4.35 -25.77 -34.82
N PRO A 94 -4.54 -26.05 -36.13
CA PRO A 94 -5.55 -25.36 -36.94
C PRO A 94 -6.98 -25.52 -36.39
N ALA A 95 -7.27 -26.68 -35.77
CA ALA A 95 -8.58 -26.96 -35.16
C ALA A 95 -8.83 -26.18 -33.86
N ARG A 96 -7.79 -25.55 -33.28
CA ARG A 96 -7.88 -24.70 -32.09
C ARG A 96 -7.54 -23.24 -32.38
N ALA A 97 -7.31 -22.89 -33.65
CA ALA A 97 -7.08 -21.52 -34.04
C ALA A 97 -8.43 -20.79 -34.06
N ASP A 98 -8.49 -19.66 -33.36
CA ASP A 98 -9.60 -18.73 -33.53
C ASP A 98 -9.58 -18.22 -34.98
N GLN A 99 -10.76 -18.14 -35.59
CA GLN A 99 -10.90 -17.62 -36.93
C GLN A 99 -11.32 -16.15 -36.86
N HIS A 100 -10.68 -15.33 -37.68
CA HIS A 100 -11.02 -13.94 -37.82
C HIS A 100 -12.43 -13.81 -38.40
N GLU A 101 -13.34 -13.17 -37.67
CA GLU A 101 -14.78 -13.12 -37.98
C GLU A 101 -15.08 -12.57 -39.39
N ALA A 102 -14.23 -11.67 -39.90
CA ALA A 102 -14.42 -11.02 -41.20
C ALA A 102 -13.77 -11.74 -42.39
N THR A 103 -12.73 -12.56 -42.19
CA THR A 103 -11.93 -13.15 -43.29
C THR A 103 -11.92 -14.67 -43.27
N GLY A 104 -12.29 -15.31 -42.16
CA GLY A 104 -12.25 -16.77 -41.99
C GLY A 104 -10.84 -17.36 -41.88
N GLU A 105 -9.81 -16.52 -41.88
CA GLU A 105 -8.41 -16.93 -41.70
C GLU A 105 -8.08 -17.09 -40.20
N ALA A 106 -7.03 -17.83 -39.88
CA ALA A 106 -6.60 -18.00 -38.49
C ALA A 106 -6.05 -16.69 -37.92
N ASP A 107 -6.48 -16.33 -36.70
CA ASP A 107 -5.99 -15.13 -36.00
C ASP A 107 -4.47 -15.21 -35.78
N GLU A 108 -3.77 -14.13 -36.14
CA GLU A 108 -2.36 -13.94 -35.81
C GLU A 108 -2.22 -13.20 -34.47
N TYR A 109 -1.27 -13.66 -33.66
CA TYR A 109 -1.01 -13.07 -32.35
C TYR A 109 0.40 -12.50 -32.27
N GLY A 110 0.61 -11.52 -31.39
CA GLY A 110 1.93 -10.95 -31.11
C GLY A 110 2.19 -10.88 -29.61
N LEU A 111 3.45 -11.09 -29.21
CA LEU A 111 3.90 -10.72 -27.87
C LEU A 111 3.97 -9.20 -27.76
N LYS A 112 3.49 -8.65 -26.64
CA LYS A 112 3.48 -7.20 -26.44
C LYS A 112 4.89 -6.59 -26.41
N PRO A 113 5.18 -5.58 -27.25
CA PRO A 113 6.42 -4.80 -27.17
C PRO A 113 6.35 -3.62 -26.18
N MET A 114 5.13 -3.29 -25.71
CA MET A 114 4.80 -2.23 -24.76
C MET A 114 3.40 -2.42 -24.15
N ASN A 115 3.09 -1.74 -23.04
CA ASN A 115 1.81 -1.93 -22.34
C ASN A 115 0.69 -0.96 -22.78
N CYS A 116 1.02 0.15 -23.43
CA CYS A 116 0.09 1.26 -23.70
C CYS A 116 -1.25 0.81 -24.32
N PRO A 117 -1.29 -0.02 -25.37
CA PRO A 117 -2.55 -0.49 -25.96
C PRO A 117 -3.45 -1.24 -24.99
N GLY A 118 -2.87 -2.05 -24.08
CA GLY A 118 -3.63 -2.74 -23.04
C GLY A 118 -4.26 -1.78 -22.03
N HIS A 119 -3.55 -0.69 -21.68
CA HIS A 119 -4.06 0.33 -20.77
C HIS A 119 -5.18 1.16 -21.41
N CYS A 120 -5.12 1.40 -22.73
CA CYS A 120 -6.24 1.98 -23.48
C CYS A 120 -7.51 1.13 -23.37
N LEU A 121 -7.39 -0.20 -23.47
CA LEU A 121 -8.54 -1.11 -23.31
C LEU A 121 -9.14 -1.01 -21.90
N ILE A 122 -8.30 -0.91 -20.87
CA ILE A 122 -8.77 -0.72 -19.48
C ILE A 122 -9.50 0.63 -19.33
N PHE A 123 -8.95 1.71 -19.90
CA PHE A 123 -9.62 3.01 -19.88
C PHE A 123 -11.01 2.92 -20.53
N ALA A 124 -11.07 2.38 -21.75
CA ALA A 124 -12.28 2.24 -22.56
C ALA A 124 -13.35 1.30 -21.95
N SER A 125 -12.96 0.41 -21.02
CA SER A 125 -13.90 -0.56 -20.42
C SER A 125 -15.02 0.06 -19.58
N LYS A 126 -14.92 1.35 -19.24
CA LYS A 126 -15.92 2.08 -18.45
C LYS A 126 -16.09 3.49 -18.99
N VAL A 127 -17.31 4.00 -18.93
CA VAL A 127 -17.58 5.44 -19.14
C VAL A 127 -16.88 6.24 -18.05
N ARG A 128 -16.16 7.30 -18.44
CA ARG A 128 -15.38 8.15 -17.53
C ARG A 128 -15.99 9.55 -17.46
N SER A 129 -15.97 10.15 -16.28
CA SER A 129 -16.25 11.57 -16.06
C SER A 129 -14.95 12.36 -15.95
N TYR A 130 -14.96 13.65 -16.27
CA TYR A 130 -13.83 14.56 -16.01
C TYR A 130 -13.35 14.51 -14.55
N ARG A 131 -14.24 14.15 -13.61
CA ARG A 131 -13.96 14.00 -12.18
C ARG A 131 -13.13 12.76 -11.84
N ASP A 132 -13.13 11.76 -12.71
CA ASP A 132 -12.34 10.55 -12.53
C ASP A 132 -10.87 10.78 -12.93
N LEU A 133 -10.56 11.86 -13.67
CA LEU A 133 -9.23 12.16 -14.19
C LEU A 133 -8.46 13.10 -13.22
N PRO A 134 -7.16 12.83 -12.96
CA PRO A 134 -6.30 11.92 -13.71
C PRO A 134 -6.37 10.45 -13.24
N ILE A 135 -6.42 9.53 -14.20
CA ILE A 135 -6.32 8.08 -13.96
C ILE A 135 -4.89 7.64 -14.27
N ARG A 136 -4.24 6.91 -13.36
CA ARG A 136 -2.84 6.51 -13.52
C ARG A 136 -2.70 5.00 -13.38
N TYR A 137 -2.33 4.32 -14.46
CA TYR A 137 -2.05 2.89 -14.43
C TYR A 137 -0.55 2.62 -14.43
N ALA A 138 -0.11 1.60 -13.70
CA ALA A 138 1.26 1.10 -13.75
C ALA A 138 1.28 -0.40 -14.05
N ASP A 139 2.28 -0.90 -14.79
CA ASP A 139 2.33 -2.31 -15.20
C ASP A 139 3.79 -2.80 -15.32
N PHE A 140 4.12 -3.87 -14.58
CA PHE A 140 5.43 -4.53 -14.57
C PHE A 140 5.46 -5.82 -15.40
N SER A 141 4.44 -6.11 -16.19
CA SER A 141 4.38 -7.29 -17.04
C SER A 141 5.57 -7.35 -18.02
N PRO A 142 6.03 -8.56 -18.37
CA PRO A 142 7.16 -8.71 -19.27
C PRO A 142 6.83 -8.22 -20.70
N LEU A 143 7.74 -7.43 -21.25
CA LEU A 143 7.71 -6.93 -22.62
C LEU A 143 8.73 -7.67 -23.49
N HIS A 144 8.42 -7.78 -24.78
CA HIS A 144 9.24 -8.50 -25.73
C HIS A 144 9.51 -7.67 -26.99
N ARG A 145 10.78 -7.49 -27.34
CA ARG A 145 11.23 -6.80 -28.56
C ARG A 145 12.23 -7.67 -29.30
N ASN A 146 12.05 -7.82 -30.60
CA ASN A 146 12.88 -8.63 -31.48
C ASN A 146 14.19 -7.92 -31.87
N GLU A 147 14.95 -7.51 -30.85
CA GLU A 147 16.22 -6.83 -31.02
C GLU A 147 17.21 -7.64 -31.87
N VAL A 148 17.95 -6.93 -32.73
CA VAL A 148 18.96 -7.51 -33.61
C VAL A 148 20.00 -8.27 -32.76
N SER A 149 20.28 -9.52 -33.14
CA SER A 149 21.11 -10.45 -32.35
C SER A 149 22.50 -9.90 -32.02
N GLY A 150 23.09 -9.13 -32.94
CA GLY A 150 24.40 -8.47 -32.76
C GLY A 150 24.40 -7.29 -31.79
N ALA A 151 23.24 -6.72 -31.47
CA ALA A 151 23.10 -5.58 -30.57
C ALA A 151 22.86 -6.00 -29.10
N LEU A 152 22.53 -7.27 -28.85
CA LEU A 152 22.27 -7.80 -27.52
C LEU A 152 23.51 -7.69 -26.62
N SER A 153 23.36 -7.10 -25.44
CA SER A 153 24.46 -6.85 -24.52
C SER A 153 24.02 -6.94 -23.07
N GLY A 154 24.49 -7.99 -22.38
CA GLY A 154 24.30 -8.20 -20.94
C GLY A 154 22.84 -8.01 -20.51
N LEU A 155 22.61 -7.03 -19.64
CA LEU A 155 21.29 -6.55 -19.22
C LEU A 155 20.91 -5.19 -19.84
N THR A 156 21.85 -4.50 -20.51
CA THR A 156 21.63 -3.17 -21.08
C THR A 156 20.75 -3.18 -22.34
N ARG A 157 20.80 -4.28 -23.11
CA ARG A 157 20.00 -4.48 -24.33
C ARG A 157 19.60 -5.94 -24.45
N VAL A 158 18.31 -6.19 -24.29
CA VAL A 158 17.68 -7.51 -24.09
C VAL A 158 16.41 -7.60 -24.91
N ARG A 159 15.97 -8.82 -25.23
CA ARG A 159 14.73 -9.11 -25.96
C ARG A 159 13.52 -9.22 -25.05
N ARG A 160 13.71 -9.72 -23.82
CA ARG A 160 12.70 -9.75 -22.76
C ARG A 160 13.12 -8.81 -21.63
N PHE A 161 12.24 -7.91 -21.22
CA PHE A 161 12.50 -6.97 -20.15
C PHE A 161 11.22 -6.62 -19.39
N HIS A 162 11.39 -6.03 -18.21
CA HIS A 162 10.31 -5.46 -17.42
C HIS A 162 10.56 -3.96 -17.34
N GLN A 163 9.56 -3.17 -17.71
CA GLN A 163 9.60 -1.73 -17.57
C GLN A 163 8.68 -1.33 -16.43
N ASP A 164 9.03 -0.28 -15.70
CA ASP A 164 8.16 0.33 -14.71
C ASP A 164 7.14 1.26 -15.37
N ASP A 165 6.43 0.67 -16.33
CA ASP A 165 5.63 1.38 -17.32
C ASP A 165 4.40 2.00 -16.66
N GLY A 166 4.20 3.30 -16.89
CA GLY A 166 3.07 4.04 -16.36
C GLY A 166 2.34 4.83 -17.45
N HIS A 167 1.01 4.81 -17.42
CA HIS A 167 0.17 5.58 -18.33
C HIS A 167 -0.81 6.43 -17.54
N ILE A 168 -0.71 7.74 -17.69
CA ILE A 168 -1.59 8.72 -17.05
C ILE A 168 -2.58 9.23 -18.10
N PHE A 169 -3.86 9.02 -17.87
CA PHE A 169 -4.95 9.59 -18.65
C PHE A 169 -5.42 10.84 -17.92
N CYS A 170 -5.13 12.01 -18.48
CA CYS A 170 -5.41 13.30 -17.85
C CYS A 170 -6.16 14.23 -18.80
N ARG A 171 -6.74 15.27 -18.21
CA ARG A 171 -7.35 16.38 -18.96
C ARG A 171 -6.24 17.27 -19.51
N PRO A 172 -6.45 17.97 -20.65
CA PRO A 172 -5.42 18.85 -21.19
C PRO A 172 -4.90 19.90 -20.18
N ALA A 173 -5.78 20.45 -19.33
CA ALA A 173 -5.42 21.39 -18.27
C ALA A 173 -4.53 20.79 -17.16
N GLN A 174 -4.45 19.45 -17.04
CA GLN A 174 -3.69 18.74 -16.00
C GLN A 174 -2.27 18.35 -16.44
N ILE A 175 -1.92 18.50 -17.73
CA ILE A 175 -0.66 18.00 -18.31
C ILE A 175 0.57 18.47 -17.53
N GLU A 176 0.67 19.78 -17.27
CA GLU A 176 1.85 20.36 -16.62
C GLU A 176 2.03 19.87 -15.18
N ALA A 177 0.91 19.76 -14.43
CA ALA A 177 0.93 19.27 -13.05
C ALA A 177 1.33 17.79 -12.97
N GLU A 178 0.91 16.96 -13.93
CA GLU A 178 1.26 15.54 -13.99
C GLU A 178 2.73 15.32 -14.42
N ILE A 179 3.25 16.14 -15.34
CA ILE A 179 4.67 16.12 -15.70
C ILE A 179 5.53 16.53 -14.49
N ALA A 180 5.16 17.59 -13.78
CA ALA A 180 5.89 18.07 -12.61
C ALA A 180 5.95 17.01 -11.49
N GLN A 181 4.82 16.34 -11.21
CA GLN A 181 4.78 15.22 -10.26
C GLN A 181 5.67 14.06 -10.71
N THR A 182 5.68 13.74 -12.01
CA THR A 182 6.51 12.66 -12.56
C THR A 182 8.01 13.00 -12.49
N LEU A 183 8.40 14.25 -12.75
CA LEU A 183 9.78 14.71 -12.58
C LEU A 183 10.23 14.61 -11.11
N ALA A 184 9.35 14.97 -10.16
CA ALA A 184 9.62 14.82 -8.73
C ALA A 184 9.82 13.33 -8.36
N PHE A 185 9.02 12.43 -8.92
CA PHE A 185 9.16 10.99 -8.73
C PHE A 185 10.51 10.45 -9.24
N VAL A 186 10.93 10.89 -10.43
CA VAL A 186 12.26 10.57 -10.97
C VAL A 186 13.36 11.04 -10.03
N ARG A 187 13.31 12.32 -9.62
CA ARG A 187 14.33 12.92 -8.75
C ARG A 187 14.50 12.13 -7.45
N GLU A 188 13.40 11.80 -6.78
CA GLU A 188 13.43 11.06 -5.52
C GLU A 188 13.96 9.63 -5.70
N THR A 189 13.54 8.95 -6.76
CA THR A 189 14.02 7.59 -7.07
C THR A 189 15.53 7.57 -7.30
N TYR A 190 16.06 8.52 -8.08
CA TYR A 190 17.48 8.54 -8.45
C TYR A 190 18.35 8.94 -7.26
N ARG A 191 17.82 9.79 -6.37
CA ARG A 191 18.42 10.12 -5.07
C ARG A 191 18.55 8.88 -4.18
N VAL A 192 17.50 8.08 -4.04
CA VAL A 192 17.51 6.83 -3.23
C VAL A 192 18.47 5.79 -3.79
N LEU A 193 18.54 5.67 -5.12
CA LEU A 193 19.45 4.76 -5.81
C LEU A 193 20.93 5.22 -5.77
N ARG A 194 21.18 6.46 -5.34
CA ARG A 194 22.48 7.13 -5.31
C ARG A 194 23.14 7.20 -6.70
N MET A 195 22.36 7.43 -7.75
CA MET A 195 22.83 7.36 -9.15
C MET A 195 23.67 8.56 -9.63
N GLY A 196 23.92 9.56 -8.78
CA GLY A 196 24.64 10.78 -9.14
C GLY A 196 23.78 11.75 -9.95
N SER A 197 24.42 12.68 -10.66
CA SER A 197 23.75 13.67 -11.52
C SER A 197 23.26 13.04 -12.84
N TYR A 198 22.07 13.44 -13.28
CA TYR A 198 21.51 13.11 -14.58
C TYR A 198 21.24 14.39 -15.39
N ARG A 199 21.09 14.24 -16.71
CA ARG A 199 20.70 15.32 -17.62
C ARG A 199 19.27 15.10 -18.12
N LEU A 200 18.48 16.18 -18.17
CA LEU A 200 17.17 16.19 -18.81
C LEU A 200 17.31 16.65 -20.26
N ALA A 201 16.67 15.97 -21.19
CA ALA A 201 16.63 16.36 -22.59
C ALA A 201 15.20 16.35 -23.14
N LEU A 202 14.78 17.44 -23.79
CA LEU A 202 13.53 17.51 -24.55
C LEU A 202 13.77 17.01 -25.97
N SER A 203 13.19 15.87 -26.31
CA SER A 203 13.27 15.26 -27.63
C SER A 203 12.05 15.65 -28.45
N THR A 204 12.29 16.42 -29.53
CA THR A 204 11.25 17.07 -30.36
C THR A 204 10.86 16.22 -31.56
N ARG A 205 9.86 16.68 -32.31
CA ARG A 205 9.26 15.98 -33.45
C ARG A 205 10.29 15.46 -34.47
N PRO A 206 10.26 14.16 -34.81
CA PRO A 206 11.04 13.59 -35.90
C PRO A 206 10.70 14.19 -37.27
N GLN A 207 11.70 14.26 -38.16
CA GLN A 207 11.50 14.73 -39.54
C GLN A 207 10.71 13.72 -40.40
N GLU A 208 10.85 12.43 -40.10
CA GLU A 208 10.20 11.32 -40.81
C GLU A 208 9.37 10.49 -39.80
N ASN A 209 8.32 9.81 -40.27
CA ASN A 209 7.51 8.86 -39.47
C ASN A 209 6.82 9.45 -38.23
N CYS A 210 6.37 10.72 -38.27
CA CYS A 210 5.51 11.29 -37.23
C CYS A 210 4.01 11.14 -37.57
N ILE A 211 3.18 10.93 -36.54
CA ILE A 211 1.72 10.83 -36.63
C ILE A 211 1.10 12.02 -35.90
N GLY A 212 0.03 12.58 -36.46
CA GLY A 212 -0.71 13.70 -35.87
C GLY A 212 -0.61 15.01 -36.66
N SER A 213 -1.37 16.01 -36.22
CA SER A 213 -1.33 17.35 -36.81
C SER A 213 -0.11 18.14 -36.31
N LEU A 214 0.35 19.11 -37.10
CA LEU A 214 1.41 20.04 -36.68
C LEU A 214 1.05 20.77 -35.38
N GLU A 215 -0.21 21.17 -35.24
CA GLU A 215 -0.73 21.88 -34.07
C GLU A 215 -0.66 21.02 -32.79
N ASP A 216 -1.05 19.74 -32.86
CA ASP A 216 -0.92 18.81 -31.71
C ASP A 216 0.54 18.73 -31.23
N TRP A 217 1.49 18.68 -32.17
CA TRP A 217 2.92 18.60 -31.87
C TRP A 217 3.47 19.88 -31.24
N GLU A 218 3.13 21.04 -31.81
CA GLU A 218 3.53 22.33 -31.25
C GLU A 218 2.98 22.52 -29.84
N GLN A 219 1.72 22.14 -29.61
CA GLN A 219 1.11 22.18 -28.28
C GLN A 219 1.80 21.21 -27.29
N ALA A 220 2.13 20.01 -27.74
CA ALA A 220 2.81 18.99 -26.94
C ALA A 220 4.21 19.45 -26.50
N GLU A 221 5.01 19.94 -27.45
CA GLU A 221 6.36 20.43 -27.21
C GLU A 221 6.36 21.66 -26.31
N ALA A 222 5.44 22.60 -26.54
CA ALA A 222 5.29 23.78 -25.70
C ALA A 222 4.95 23.40 -24.25
N SER A 223 4.09 22.41 -24.05
CA SER A 223 3.69 21.94 -22.71
C SER A 223 4.84 21.27 -21.96
N LEU A 224 5.62 20.41 -22.64
CA LEU A 224 6.82 19.80 -22.03
C LEU A 224 7.90 20.86 -21.73
N ARG A 225 8.11 21.83 -22.63
CA ARG A 225 9.05 22.94 -22.40
C ARG A 225 8.66 23.76 -21.17
N ARG A 226 7.40 24.18 -21.03
CA ARG A 226 6.92 24.92 -19.85
C ARG A 226 7.12 24.13 -18.56
N ALA A 227 6.82 22.83 -18.57
CA ALA A 227 7.03 21.97 -17.41
C ALA A 227 8.52 21.82 -17.04
N LEU A 228 9.42 21.70 -18.02
CA LEU A 228 10.87 21.69 -17.81
C LEU A 228 11.38 23.01 -17.26
N ASP A 229 10.96 24.14 -17.82
CA ASP A 229 11.35 25.47 -17.35
C ASP A 229 10.87 25.72 -15.90
N ALA A 230 9.64 25.31 -15.59
CA ALA A 230 9.08 25.41 -14.23
C ALA A 230 9.78 24.49 -13.21
N SER A 231 10.44 23.42 -13.67
CA SER A 231 11.16 22.50 -12.78
C SER A 231 12.40 23.12 -12.13
N GLY A 232 12.96 24.17 -12.75
CA GLY A 232 14.21 24.82 -12.34
C GLY A 232 15.47 23.98 -12.60
N GLU A 233 15.37 22.81 -13.23
CA GLU A 233 16.50 21.97 -13.58
C GLU A 233 17.10 22.35 -14.94
N ALA A 234 18.42 22.17 -15.09
CA ALA A 234 19.08 22.38 -16.38
C ALA A 234 18.68 21.28 -17.37
N TRP A 235 18.24 21.67 -18.56
CA TRP A 235 17.79 20.76 -19.60
C TRP A 235 18.30 21.19 -21.00
N THR A 236 18.35 20.24 -21.93
CA THR A 236 18.84 20.45 -23.31
C THR A 236 17.79 20.01 -24.34
N VAL A 237 17.90 20.44 -25.59
CA VAL A 237 17.04 19.95 -26.69
C VAL A 237 17.77 18.87 -27.49
N ASN A 238 17.10 17.77 -27.79
CA ASN A 238 17.52 16.75 -28.76
C ASN A 238 16.58 16.83 -29.97
N GLU A 239 17.01 17.49 -31.04
CA GLU A 239 16.16 17.72 -32.21
C GLU A 239 15.85 16.43 -32.96
N GLY A 240 14.56 16.15 -33.19
CA GLY A 240 14.11 15.04 -34.03
C GLY A 240 14.08 13.65 -33.36
N ASP A 241 14.40 13.57 -32.06
CA ASP A 241 14.52 12.31 -31.31
C ASP A 241 13.23 11.90 -30.55
N GLY A 242 12.12 12.61 -30.75
CA GLY A 242 10.81 12.25 -30.22
C GLY A 242 10.31 10.90 -30.73
N ALA A 243 9.32 10.27 -30.09
CA ALA A 243 8.73 9.07 -30.70
C ALA A 243 7.71 9.43 -31.77
N PHE A 244 7.31 8.46 -32.58
CA PHE A 244 6.40 8.68 -33.71
C PHE A 244 5.03 9.29 -33.32
N TYR A 245 4.60 9.16 -32.06
CA TYR A 245 3.31 9.64 -31.55
C TYR A 245 3.39 10.88 -30.65
N GLY A 246 4.58 11.39 -30.33
CA GLY A 246 4.70 12.63 -29.55
C GLY A 246 6.09 12.90 -28.94
N PRO A 247 6.32 14.13 -28.45
CA PRO A 247 7.57 14.54 -27.86
C PRO A 247 7.78 13.93 -26.46
N LYS A 248 9.02 13.91 -25.99
CA LYS A 248 9.37 13.29 -24.70
C LYS A 248 10.49 14.01 -23.97
N ILE A 249 10.47 13.90 -22.65
CA ILE A 249 11.56 14.27 -21.75
C ILE A 249 12.35 13.00 -21.46
N ASP A 250 13.60 12.95 -21.93
CA ASP A 250 14.52 11.85 -21.68
C ASP A 250 15.42 12.17 -20.48
N VAL A 251 15.57 11.19 -19.58
CA VAL A 251 16.51 11.26 -18.46
C VAL A 251 17.73 10.45 -18.81
N ILE A 252 18.85 11.16 -18.98
CA ILE A 252 20.10 10.62 -19.48
C ILE A 252 21.08 10.48 -18.33
N LEU A 253 21.50 9.24 -18.09
CA LEU A 253 22.54 8.89 -17.15
C LEU A 253 23.84 8.58 -17.88
N GLN A 254 24.95 9.08 -17.34
CA GLN A 254 26.27 8.73 -17.84
C GLN A 254 26.85 7.59 -17.00
N ASP A 255 27.28 6.52 -17.67
CA ASP A 255 28.03 5.47 -17.01
C ASP A 255 29.47 5.89 -16.71
N ARG A 256 30.20 5.07 -15.95
CA ARG A 256 31.59 5.36 -15.56
C ARG A 256 32.56 5.45 -16.76
N ASN A 257 32.20 4.89 -17.90
CA ASN A 257 33.00 4.95 -19.13
C ASN A 257 32.65 6.18 -19.98
N GLY A 258 31.75 7.04 -19.51
CA GLY A 258 31.31 8.23 -20.20
C GLY A 258 30.19 7.98 -21.21
N LYS A 259 29.67 6.75 -21.33
CA LYS A 259 28.58 6.46 -22.26
C LYS A 259 27.24 6.89 -21.65
N GLU A 260 26.45 7.58 -22.44
CA GLU A 260 25.11 8.01 -22.08
C GLU A 260 24.09 6.89 -22.29
N HIS A 261 23.16 6.76 -21.34
CA HIS A 261 22.06 5.81 -21.36
C HIS A 261 20.76 6.55 -21.02
N GLN A 262 19.78 6.45 -21.90
CA GLN A 262 18.41 6.82 -21.58
C GLN A 262 17.83 5.79 -20.60
N THR A 263 17.31 6.28 -19.49
CA THR A 263 16.77 5.48 -18.39
C THR A 263 15.30 5.81 -18.16
N ALA A 264 14.99 6.93 -17.50
CA ALA A 264 13.63 7.45 -17.41
C ALA A 264 13.18 8.15 -18.69
N THR A 265 11.86 8.19 -18.88
CA THR A 265 11.20 8.96 -19.94
C THR A 265 9.84 9.47 -19.47
N ILE A 266 9.45 10.65 -19.93
CA ILE A 266 8.10 11.20 -19.79
C ILE A 266 7.66 11.65 -21.18
N GLN A 267 6.65 11.02 -21.74
CA GLN A 267 6.23 11.21 -23.12
C GLN A 267 4.76 11.56 -23.20
N LEU A 268 4.46 12.59 -23.99
CA LEU A 268 3.11 13.10 -24.17
C LEU A 268 2.51 12.58 -25.47
N ASP A 269 1.36 11.93 -25.40
CA ASP A 269 0.70 11.26 -26.54
C ASP A 269 -0.76 11.73 -26.70
N PHE A 270 -1.03 12.33 -27.85
CA PHE A 270 -2.35 12.75 -28.29
C PHE A 270 -2.97 11.80 -29.34
N GLN A 271 -2.17 10.89 -29.90
CA GLN A 271 -2.53 10.03 -31.02
C GLN A 271 -3.20 8.73 -30.57
N LEU A 272 -2.65 8.06 -29.54
CA LEU A 272 -3.18 6.79 -29.08
C LEU A 272 -4.61 6.93 -28.51
N PRO A 273 -4.94 7.98 -27.72
CA PRO A 273 -6.33 8.26 -27.36
C PRO A 273 -7.25 8.46 -28.57
N LYS A 274 -6.78 9.09 -29.67
CA LYS A 274 -7.56 9.28 -30.91
C LYS A 274 -7.84 7.94 -31.59
N ARG A 275 -6.81 7.11 -31.77
CA ARG A 275 -6.90 5.79 -32.41
C ARG A 275 -7.79 4.80 -31.65
N PHE A 276 -7.81 4.91 -30.32
CA PHE A 276 -8.67 4.08 -29.49
C PHE A 276 -10.06 4.67 -29.24
N GLU A 277 -10.34 5.86 -29.78
CA GLU A 277 -11.60 6.58 -29.58
C GLU A 277 -11.91 6.74 -28.09
N LEU A 278 -10.88 7.07 -27.30
CA LEU A 278 -11.02 7.25 -25.86
C LEU A 278 -11.70 8.58 -25.57
N GLU A 279 -12.68 8.55 -24.67
CA GLU A 279 -13.46 9.73 -24.32
C GLU A 279 -13.82 9.72 -22.82
N TYR A 280 -13.96 10.92 -22.26
CA TYR A 280 -14.58 11.18 -20.97
C TYR A 280 -15.65 12.27 -21.11
N ILE A 281 -16.63 12.27 -20.21
CA ILE A 281 -17.74 13.24 -20.25
C ILE A 281 -17.38 14.46 -19.39
N ALA A 282 -17.49 15.65 -19.99
CA ALA A 282 -17.20 16.92 -19.34
C ALA A 282 -18.22 18.02 -19.72
N PRO A 283 -18.43 19.04 -18.86
CA PRO A 283 -19.13 20.27 -19.24
C PRO A 283 -18.26 21.12 -20.17
N ALA A 284 -18.88 21.97 -21.00
CA ALA A 284 -18.20 22.85 -21.96
C ALA A 284 -17.12 22.11 -22.80
N PRO A 285 -17.48 21.04 -23.53
CA PRO A 285 -16.50 20.12 -24.13
C PRO A 285 -15.48 20.78 -25.06
N GLU A 286 -15.88 21.82 -25.81
CA GLU A 286 -14.97 22.56 -26.70
C GLU A 286 -13.90 23.36 -25.95
N VAL A 287 -14.24 23.91 -24.77
CA VAL A 287 -13.31 24.64 -23.91
C VAL A 287 -12.40 23.67 -23.15
N GLU A 288 -13.00 22.60 -22.62
CA GLU A 288 -12.27 21.53 -21.91
C GLU A 288 -11.23 20.86 -22.83
N GLN A 289 -11.55 20.65 -24.10
CA GLN A 289 -10.63 20.04 -25.07
C GLN A 289 -9.38 20.90 -25.34
N LYS A 290 -9.48 22.22 -25.17
CA LYS A 290 -8.35 23.16 -25.27
C LYS A 290 -7.54 23.23 -23.97
N GLY A 291 -8.05 22.67 -22.87
CA GLY A 291 -7.45 22.80 -21.54
C GLY A 291 -7.69 24.16 -20.89
N GLU A 292 -8.68 24.90 -21.39
CA GLU A 292 -9.07 26.20 -20.85
C GLU A 292 -10.18 26.04 -19.81
N THR A 293 -10.40 27.06 -18.98
CA THR A 293 -11.51 27.09 -18.02
C THR A 293 -12.50 28.18 -18.40
N THR A 294 -13.79 27.94 -18.20
CA THR A 294 -14.85 28.92 -18.43
C THR A 294 -15.79 29.01 -17.23
N THR A 295 -16.36 30.20 -17.02
CA THR A 295 -17.40 30.48 -16.02
C THR A 295 -18.76 30.78 -16.66
N ASP A 296 -18.84 30.71 -17.99
CA ASP A 296 -20.07 30.95 -18.74
C ASP A 296 -21.11 29.84 -18.46
N ALA A 297 -22.25 30.23 -17.91
CA ALA A 297 -23.32 29.32 -17.54
C ALA A 297 -23.95 28.60 -18.74
N GLU A 298 -23.98 29.23 -19.92
CA GLU A 298 -24.54 28.62 -21.14
C GLU A 298 -23.63 27.49 -21.65
N LEU A 299 -22.32 27.74 -21.67
CA LEU A 299 -21.33 26.73 -22.07
C LEU A 299 -21.25 25.57 -21.06
N LEU A 300 -21.34 25.86 -19.76
CA LEU A 300 -21.29 24.85 -18.70
C LEU A 300 -22.56 23.99 -18.62
N ALA A 301 -23.69 24.46 -19.15
CA ALA A 301 -24.93 23.68 -19.23
C ALA A 301 -24.83 22.53 -20.26
N VAL A 302 -23.92 22.62 -21.22
CA VAL A 302 -23.70 21.58 -22.25
C VAL A 302 -22.64 20.60 -21.75
N SER A 303 -22.99 19.31 -21.69
CA SER A 303 -22.04 18.23 -21.40
C SER A 303 -21.88 17.32 -22.62
N GLY A 304 -20.64 16.96 -22.91
CA GLY A 304 -20.32 16.10 -24.06
C GLY A 304 -19.01 15.33 -23.87
N PRO A 305 -18.69 14.45 -24.84
CA PRO A 305 -17.43 13.71 -24.84
C PRO A 305 -16.25 14.62 -25.14
N VAL A 306 -15.14 14.40 -24.44
CA VAL A 306 -13.85 15.05 -24.61
C VAL A 306 -12.77 13.98 -24.60
N ARG A 307 -11.72 14.16 -25.40
CA ARG A 307 -10.64 13.18 -25.51
C ARG A 307 -9.58 13.42 -24.44
N PRO A 308 -9.17 12.39 -23.67
CA PRO A 308 -8.08 12.53 -22.71
C PRO A 308 -6.73 12.61 -23.42
N VAL A 309 -5.74 13.15 -22.71
CA VAL A 309 -4.33 13.12 -23.11
C VAL A 309 -3.64 12.02 -22.32
N MET A 310 -2.78 11.26 -23.00
CA MET A 310 -2.00 10.18 -22.38
C MET A 310 -0.57 10.65 -22.11
N ILE A 311 -0.07 10.43 -20.89
CA ILE A 311 1.34 10.58 -20.56
C ILE A 311 1.91 9.21 -20.29
N HIS A 312 2.85 8.78 -21.14
CA HIS A 312 3.65 7.57 -20.93
C HIS A 312 4.83 7.94 -20.04
N ARG A 313 5.13 7.11 -19.05
CA ARG A 313 6.28 7.33 -18.20
C ARG A 313 6.98 6.04 -17.85
N ALA A 314 8.28 6.15 -17.64
CA ALA A 314 9.10 5.17 -16.94
C ALA A 314 10.09 5.94 -16.06
N VAL A 315 10.28 5.50 -14.82
CA VAL A 315 11.22 6.09 -13.87
C VAL A 315 12.55 5.33 -13.90
N LEU A 316 12.52 4.00 -13.78
CA LEU A 316 13.71 3.17 -13.93
C LEU A 316 14.07 2.95 -15.41
N GLY A 317 13.06 2.97 -16.28
CA GLY A 317 13.15 2.39 -17.61
C GLY A 317 13.02 0.88 -17.52
N SER A 318 13.80 0.13 -18.30
CA SER A 318 13.85 -1.31 -18.05
C SER A 318 14.63 -1.61 -16.77
N VAL A 319 14.03 -2.42 -15.90
CA VAL A 319 14.63 -2.86 -14.64
C VAL A 319 15.96 -3.56 -14.93
N GLU A 320 16.05 -4.35 -15.99
CA GLU A 320 17.27 -4.99 -16.47
C GLU A 320 18.38 -3.97 -16.76
N ARG A 321 18.09 -2.93 -17.55
CA ARG A 321 19.09 -1.93 -17.94
C ARG A 321 19.55 -1.15 -16.72
N LEU A 322 18.61 -0.69 -15.90
CA LEU A 322 18.96 0.05 -14.69
C LEU A 322 19.78 -0.82 -13.73
N MET A 323 19.44 -2.09 -13.54
CA MET A 323 20.25 -3.01 -12.76
C MET A 323 21.68 -3.12 -13.31
N ALA A 324 21.87 -3.14 -14.64
CA ALA A 324 23.20 -3.13 -15.24
C ALA A 324 23.99 -1.88 -14.83
N LEU A 325 23.38 -0.71 -14.93
CA LEU A 325 23.99 0.57 -14.57
C LEU A 325 24.30 0.62 -13.07
N LEU A 326 23.42 0.13 -12.21
CA LEU A 326 23.64 0.07 -10.77
C LEU A 326 24.77 -0.89 -10.38
N ILE A 327 24.90 -2.03 -11.07
CA ILE A 327 26.03 -2.97 -10.88
C ILE A 327 27.35 -2.26 -11.16
N GLU A 328 27.42 -1.52 -12.27
CA GLU A 328 28.61 -0.79 -12.70
C GLU A 328 28.92 0.40 -11.79
N HIS A 329 27.88 1.13 -11.38
CA HIS A 329 27.97 2.29 -10.49
C HIS A 329 28.48 1.88 -9.10
N HIS A 330 27.86 0.87 -8.47
CA HIS A 330 28.19 0.48 -7.09
C HIS A 330 29.42 -0.43 -7.00
N GLN A 331 29.83 -1.11 -8.07
CA GLN A 331 31.00 -2.00 -8.10
C GLN A 331 31.01 -3.04 -6.96
N GLY A 332 29.83 -3.56 -6.62
CA GLY A 332 29.64 -4.51 -5.52
C GLY A 332 29.53 -3.88 -4.12
N LYS A 333 29.69 -2.56 -3.98
CA LYS A 333 29.46 -1.80 -2.74
C LYS A 333 28.05 -1.21 -2.72
N TRP A 334 27.07 -2.11 -2.66
CA TRP A 334 25.66 -1.75 -2.70
C TRP A 334 25.20 -0.99 -1.45
N PRO A 335 24.21 -0.08 -1.57
CA PRO A 335 23.42 0.36 -0.44
C PRO A 335 22.79 -0.84 0.27
N LEU A 336 22.69 -0.80 1.61
CA LEU A 336 22.28 -1.97 2.40
C LEU A 336 20.93 -2.56 1.96
N TRP A 337 19.94 -1.70 1.69
CA TRP A 337 18.61 -2.15 1.28
C TRP A 337 18.64 -2.93 -0.04
N LEU A 338 19.50 -2.53 -0.98
CA LEU A 338 19.61 -3.12 -2.31
C LEU A 338 20.58 -4.30 -2.35
N ASN A 339 21.57 -4.36 -1.44
CA ASN A 339 22.61 -5.37 -1.44
C ASN A 339 22.02 -6.80 -1.35
N PRO A 340 22.22 -7.69 -2.33
CA PRO A 340 21.66 -9.05 -2.27
C PRO A 340 22.28 -9.93 -1.17
N ARG A 341 23.37 -9.47 -0.54
CA ARG A 341 24.12 -10.09 0.55
C ARG A 341 24.21 -9.12 1.73
N GLN A 342 23.10 -8.91 2.43
CA GLN A 342 23.04 -7.88 3.47
C GLN A 342 23.87 -8.27 4.69
N ALA A 343 23.63 -9.46 5.25
CA ALA A 343 24.33 -9.93 6.43
C ALA A 343 24.83 -11.37 6.29
N ILE A 344 25.88 -11.69 7.03
CA ILE A 344 26.37 -13.05 7.21
C ILE A 344 26.73 -13.28 8.67
N ILE A 345 26.33 -14.43 9.23
CA ILE A 345 26.69 -14.85 10.59
C ILE A 345 27.80 -15.89 10.49
N LEU A 346 28.92 -15.64 11.17
CA LEU A 346 30.14 -16.43 11.14
C LEU A 346 30.31 -17.13 12.49
N THR A 347 30.37 -18.45 12.50
CA THR A 347 30.65 -19.19 13.74
C THR A 347 32.16 -19.17 14.05
N LEU A 348 32.51 -19.01 15.32
CA LEU A 348 33.90 -19.06 15.79
C LEU A 348 34.44 -20.51 15.80
N ASN A 349 33.55 -21.46 16.07
CA ASN A 349 33.81 -22.90 16.07
C ASN A 349 32.62 -23.66 15.47
N ASP A 350 32.73 -24.98 15.36
CA ASP A 350 31.75 -25.92 14.82
C ASP A 350 30.96 -26.66 15.92
N GLN A 351 31.01 -26.16 17.17
CA GLN A 351 30.21 -26.73 18.25
C GLN A 351 28.72 -26.55 17.96
N GLU A 352 27.94 -27.59 18.26
CA GLU A 352 26.51 -27.64 17.96
C GLU A 352 25.74 -26.44 18.54
N ALA A 353 26.06 -26.02 19.77
CA ALA A 353 25.43 -24.86 20.41
C ALA A 353 25.69 -23.56 19.64
N THR A 354 26.92 -23.35 19.15
CA THR A 354 27.32 -22.18 18.36
C THR A 354 26.60 -22.15 17.01
N VAL A 355 26.52 -23.30 16.33
CA VAL A 355 25.86 -23.42 15.03
C VAL A 355 24.35 -23.18 15.18
N LYS A 356 23.70 -23.83 16.16
CA LYS A 356 22.27 -23.63 16.45
C LYS A 356 21.94 -22.18 16.77
N TRP A 357 22.78 -21.50 17.55
CA TRP A 357 22.58 -20.08 17.85
C TRP A 357 22.74 -19.20 16.60
N ALA A 358 23.70 -19.50 15.73
CA ALA A 358 23.87 -18.77 14.47
C ALA A 358 22.66 -18.96 13.52
N GLU A 359 22.09 -20.15 13.47
CA GLU A 359 20.85 -20.43 12.72
C GLU A 359 19.64 -19.71 13.32
N HIS A 360 19.49 -19.76 14.66
CA HIS A 360 18.45 -19.01 15.36
C HIS A 360 18.54 -17.51 15.08
N ALA A 361 19.73 -16.92 15.19
CA ALA A 361 19.95 -15.51 14.87
C ALA A 361 19.63 -15.18 13.41
N ARG A 362 19.97 -16.06 12.45
CA ARG A 362 19.56 -15.93 11.04
C ARG A 362 18.05 -15.91 10.91
N ASP A 363 17.36 -16.82 11.58
CA ASP A 363 15.90 -16.98 11.47
C ASP A 363 15.15 -15.81 12.10
N VAL A 364 15.63 -15.28 13.23
CA VAL A 364 15.11 -14.04 13.82
C VAL A 364 15.26 -12.84 12.87
N LEU A 365 16.41 -12.73 12.19
CA LEU A 365 16.65 -11.64 11.22
C LEU A 365 15.90 -11.82 9.90
N ARG A 366 15.50 -13.05 9.56
CA ARG A 366 14.66 -13.38 8.39
C ARG A 366 13.16 -13.38 8.71
N SER A 367 12.78 -13.40 9.99
CA SER A 367 11.38 -13.48 10.42
C SER A 367 10.58 -12.28 9.89
N MET A 368 9.30 -12.54 9.60
CA MET A 368 8.31 -11.52 9.28
C MET A 368 7.55 -11.03 10.52
N GLU A 369 7.75 -11.60 11.71
CA GLU A 369 7.03 -11.20 12.91
C GLU A 369 7.37 -9.75 13.30
N GLY A 370 6.38 -8.88 13.48
CA GLY A 370 6.59 -7.48 13.85
C GLY A 370 7.35 -7.32 15.17
N THR A 371 8.02 -6.19 15.34
CA THR A 371 8.87 -5.87 16.50
C THR A 371 8.08 -5.48 17.76
N GLY A 372 6.75 -5.59 17.75
CA GLY A 372 5.88 -5.22 18.87
C GLY A 372 5.85 -3.72 19.20
N ASP A 373 6.66 -2.90 18.54
CA ASP A 373 6.88 -1.47 18.82
C ASP A 373 6.18 -0.52 17.84
N GLY A 374 5.27 -1.03 17.00
CA GLY A 374 4.51 -0.21 16.06
C GLY A 374 5.31 0.36 14.88
N SER A 375 6.62 0.09 14.81
CA SER A 375 7.39 0.30 13.58
C SER A 375 6.99 -0.82 12.60
N GLY A 376 6.45 -0.47 11.43
CA GLY A 376 5.93 -1.45 10.48
C GLY A 376 6.94 -2.56 10.13
N MET A 377 6.45 -3.67 9.56
CA MET A 377 7.23 -4.83 9.10
C MET A 377 8.66 -4.46 8.65
N PRO A 378 9.71 -4.75 9.44
CA PRO A 378 11.07 -4.50 8.99
C PRO A 378 11.33 -5.40 7.77
N PRO A 379 11.99 -4.91 6.72
CA PRO A 379 12.22 -5.70 5.53
C PRO A 379 13.05 -6.94 5.88
N VAL A 380 12.55 -8.10 5.48
CA VAL A 380 13.24 -9.39 5.64
C VAL A 380 14.68 -9.27 5.15
N MET A 381 15.63 -9.43 6.07
CA MET A 381 17.04 -9.27 5.74
C MET A 381 17.57 -10.55 5.08
N ALA A 382 18.34 -10.38 4.00
CA ALA A 382 19.08 -11.49 3.40
C ALA A 382 20.29 -11.83 4.28
N VAL A 383 20.13 -12.83 5.14
CA VAL A 383 21.16 -13.31 6.07
C VAL A 383 21.65 -14.70 5.69
N ASP A 384 22.96 -14.88 5.55
CA ASP A 384 23.59 -16.19 5.34
C ASP A 384 24.35 -16.64 6.61
N VAL A 385 24.69 -17.93 6.73
CA VAL A 385 25.52 -18.48 7.81
C VAL A 385 26.76 -19.14 7.21
N ASP A 386 27.92 -18.95 7.83
CA ASP A 386 29.18 -19.64 7.50
C ASP A 386 29.71 -20.39 8.73
N ASP A 387 29.34 -21.66 8.79
CA ASP A 387 29.64 -22.62 9.85
C ASP A 387 30.87 -23.49 9.55
N ARG A 388 31.51 -23.31 8.38
CA ARG A 388 32.64 -24.15 7.94
C ARG A 388 33.76 -24.22 9.00
N PRO A 389 34.45 -25.37 9.15
CA PRO A 389 35.53 -25.55 10.13
C PRO A 389 36.83 -24.91 9.64
N VAL A 390 36.82 -23.58 9.43
CA VAL A 390 37.99 -22.77 9.02
C VAL A 390 38.11 -21.55 9.93
N SER A 391 39.30 -20.94 9.97
CA SER A 391 39.55 -19.81 10.86
C SER A 391 38.60 -18.63 10.58
N LEU A 392 38.19 -17.91 11.63
CA LEU A 392 37.33 -16.73 11.51
C LEU A 392 37.90 -15.68 10.55
N ALA A 393 39.23 -15.51 10.54
CA ALA A 393 39.90 -14.59 9.61
C ALA A 393 39.65 -14.96 8.14
N LEU A 394 39.66 -16.25 7.80
CA LEU A 394 39.34 -16.73 6.44
C LEU A 394 37.86 -16.53 6.12
N LYS A 395 36.96 -16.77 7.08
CA LYS A 395 35.52 -16.51 6.93
C LYS A 395 35.24 -15.03 6.65
N ILE A 396 35.80 -14.12 7.46
CA ILE A 396 35.68 -12.66 7.28
C ILE A 396 36.25 -12.23 5.92
N LYS A 397 37.42 -12.75 5.53
CA LYS A 397 38.01 -12.45 4.21
C LYS A 397 37.08 -12.88 3.09
N ALA A 398 36.53 -14.10 3.14
CA ALA A 398 35.60 -14.60 2.14
C ALA A 398 34.29 -13.78 2.11
N ALA A 399 33.79 -13.34 3.26
CA ALA A 399 32.61 -12.48 3.35
C ALA A 399 32.87 -11.09 2.73
N LYS A 400 34.03 -10.48 3.01
CA LYS A 400 34.46 -9.22 2.39
C LYS A 400 34.60 -9.35 0.88
N GLU A 401 35.23 -10.42 0.40
CA GLU A 401 35.38 -10.69 -1.05
C GLU A 401 34.03 -10.90 -1.75
N LYS A 402 33.02 -11.41 -1.03
CA LYS A 402 31.64 -11.58 -1.52
C LYS A 402 30.79 -10.30 -1.42
N GLY A 403 31.26 -9.26 -0.73
CA GLY A 403 30.56 -7.97 -0.61
C GLY A 403 29.42 -7.95 0.41
N TYR A 404 29.50 -8.71 1.51
CA TYR A 404 28.52 -8.57 2.60
C TYR A 404 28.65 -7.23 3.30
N SER A 405 27.51 -6.64 3.68
CA SER A 405 27.46 -5.35 4.36
C SER A 405 27.68 -5.47 5.87
N ILE A 406 27.12 -6.52 6.48
CA ILE A 406 27.13 -6.78 7.92
C ILE A 406 27.75 -8.15 8.19
N TYR A 407 28.66 -8.22 9.15
CA TYR A 407 29.26 -9.47 9.63
C TYR A 407 28.85 -9.71 11.09
N GLY A 408 28.01 -10.72 11.34
CA GLY A 408 27.75 -11.25 12.66
C GLY A 408 28.81 -12.29 13.02
N VAL A 409 29.31 -12.30 14.25
CA VAL A 409 30.20 -13.34 14.78
C VAL A 409 29.58 -13.93 16.04
N VAL A 410 29.57 -15.26 16.10
CA VAL A 410 29.04 -16.03 17.23
C VAL A 410 30.12 -16.99 17.73
N GLY A 411 30.54 -16.83 18.98
CA GLY A 411 31.29 -17.83 19.74
C GLY A 411 30.57 -18.25 21.03
N PRO A 412 31.20 -19.08 21.88
CA PRO A 412 30.59 -19.56 23.13
C PRO A 412 30.08 -18.43 24.04
N GLY A 413 30.84 -17.33 24.16
CA GLY A 413 30.42 -16.18 24.96
C GLY A 413 29.22 -15.41 24.39
N GLU A 414 28.99 -15.45 23.07
CA GLU A 414 27.79 -14.88 22.46
C GLU A 414 26.56 -15.77 22.69
N VAL A 415 26.74 -17.10 22.67
CA VAL A 415 25.69 -18.07 22.99
C VAL A 415 25.22 -17.90 24.44
N GLU A 416 26.16 -17.82 25.39
CA GLU A 416 25.85 -17.59 26.81
C GLU A 416 25.07 -16.30 27.06
N LYS A 417 25.37 -15.25 26.28
CA LYS A 417 24.75 -13.93 26.42
C LYS A 417 23.47 -13.76 25.59
N GLY A 418 23.14 -14.70 24.71
CA GLY A 418 22.05 -14.53 23.75
C GLY A 418 22.28 -13.37 22.77
N THR A 419 23.53 -13.13 22.36
CA THR A 419 23.90 -11.99 21.49
C THR A 419 24.63 -12.44 20.22
N VAL A 420 24.92 -11.50 19.33
CA VAL A 420 25.79 -11.62 18.16
C VAL A 420 26.73 -10.41 18.18
N MET A 421 28.01 -10.63 17.93
CA MET A 421 28.94 -9.53 17.69
C MET A 421 28.75 -9.05 16.25
N VAL A 422 28.31 -7.81 16.08
CA VAL A 422 27.99 -7.19 14.80
C VAL A 422 29.13 -6.27 14.37
N ASP A 423 29.70 -6.54 13.20
CA ASP A 423 30.66 -5.71 12.49
C ASP A 423 30.01 -5.09 11.24
N VAL A 424 29.92 -3.76 11.21
CA VAL A 424 29.31 -2.99 10.11
C VAL A 424 30.34 -2.42 9.13
N GLY A 425 31.59 -2.88 9.17
CA GLY A 425 32.68 -2.40 8.33
C GLY A 425 32.52 -2.73 6.84
N GLY A 426 31.49 -3.49 6.46
CA GLY A 426 31.13 -3.78 5.07
C GLY A 426 30.19 -2.74 4.45
N LEU A 427 29.61 -1.84 5.25
CA LEU A 427 28.74 -0.77 4.74
C LEU A 427 29.55 0.28 3.96
N PRO A 428 29.05 0.75 2.80
CA PRO A 428 29.69 1.84 2.08
C PRO A 428 29.58 3.15 2.86
N LEU A 429 30.67 3.92 2.90
CA LEU A 429 30.68 5.26 3.46
C LEU A 429 30.08 6.26 2.45
N PRO A 430 29.39 7.32 2.90
CA PRO A 430 29.00 8.45 2.07
C PRO A 430 30.23 9.07 1.40
N GLU A 431 30.05 9.64 0.20
CA GLU A 431 31.11 10.41 -0.45
C GLU A 431 31.57 11.55 0.46
N GLY A 432 32.89 11.64 0.69
CA GLY A 432 33.49 12.66 1.55
C GLY A 432 33.51 12.35 3.06
N ALA A 433 32.96 11.22 3.51
CA ALA A 433 32.95 10.88 4.94
C ALA A 433 34.30 10.33 5.45
N ALA A 434 34.64 10.65 6.71
CA ALA A 434 35.84 10.15 7.37
C ALA A 434 35.76 8.63 7.66
N PRO A 435 36.91 7.91 7.76
CA PRO A 435 36.92 6.50 8.11
C PRO A 435 36.30 6.25 9.49
N ARG A 436 35.46 5.21 9.62
CA ARG A 436 34.84 4.83 10.91
C ARG A 436 35.89 4.41 11.95
N GLY A 437 35.72 4.81 13.20
CA GLY A 437 36.56 4.39 14.33
C GLY A 437 36.33 2.92 14.72
N LYS A 438 37.32 2.25 15.33
CA LYS A 438 37.22 0.82 15.72
C LYS A 438 36.03 0.50 16.64
N LYS A 439 35.61 1.45 17.51
CA LYS A 439 34.47 1.31 18.42
C LYS A 439 33.11 1.44 17.73
N ASP A 440 33.04 2.15 16.61
CA ASP A 440 31.80 2.35 15.84
C ASP A 440 31.49 1.18 14.91
N ILE A 441 32.50 0.35 14.64
CA ILE A 441 32.44 -0.78 13.72
C ILE A 441 31.87 -2.02 14.40
N LYS A 442 32.18 -2.27 15.68
CA LYS A 442 31.86 -3.53 16.38
C LYS A 442 30.98 -3.32 17.59
N LYS A 443 29.81 -3.96 17.63
CA LYS A 443 28.85 -3.89 18.75
C LYS A 443 28.28 -5.28 19.04
N SER A 444 28.18 -5.66 20.32
CA SER A 444 27.43 -6.86 20.71
C SER A 444 25.95 -6.48 20.83
N MET A 445 25.06 -7.25 20.19
CA MET A 445 23.62 -6.96 20.10
C MET A 445 22.84 -8.27 20.09
N THR A 446 21.63 -8.28 20.61
CA THR A 446 20.72 -9.42 20.38
C THR A 446 20.26 -9.46 18.91
N PRO A 447 19.86 -10.63 18.36
CA PRO A 447 19.31 -10.70 17.01
C PRO A 447 18.09 -9.79 16.79
N ARG A 448 17.25 -9.61 17.83
CA ARG A 448 16.12 -8.67 17.80
C ARG A 448 16.61 -7.22 17.71
N GLU A 449 17.55 -6.81 18.54
CA GLU A 449 18.12 -5.45 18.46
C GLU A 449 18.79 -5.16 17.12
N LEU A 450 19.47 -6.13 16.51
CA LEU A 450 20.08 -5.98 15.19
C LEU A 450 19.02 -5.81 14.08
N ARG A 451 17.81 -6.35 14.28
CA ARG A 451 16.69 -6.18 13.36
C ARG A 451 16.05 -4.80 13.46
N VAL A 452 15.98 -4.23 14.68
CA VAL A 452 15.23 -2.99 14.96
C VAL A 452 16.12 -1.74 14.93
N LYS A 453 17.35 -1.82 15.44
CA LYS A 453 18.19 -0.61 15.59
C LYS A 453 18.71 -0.14 14.22
N PRO A 454 18.64 1.16 13.92
CA PRO A 454 19.26 1.73 12.73
C PRO A 454 20.78 1.52 12.79
N LEU A 455 21.34 0.94 11.72
CA LEU A 455 22.78 0.78 11.55
C LEU A 455 23.39 2.08 10.96
N PRO A 456 24.68 2.35 11.15
CA PRO A 456 25.26 3.63 10.68
C PRO A 456 25.20 3.73 9.15
N ASP A 457 24.79 4.89 8.61
CA ASP A 457 24.47 5.15 7.19
C ASP A 457 23.22 4.42 6.65
N THR A 458 22.35 3.88 7.53
CA THR A 458 21.02 3.37 7.16
C THR A 458 19.89 4.39 7.32
N ASP A 459 20.22 5.61 7.80
CA ASP A 459 19.32 6.76 8.02
C ASP A 459 18.58 7.26 6.77
N THR A 460 18.77 6.63 5.62
CA THR A 460 18.09 7.00 4.39
C THR A 460 17.35 5.87 3.68
N ILE A 461 17.52 4.60 4.06
CA ILE A 461 16.96 3.52 3.22
C ILE A 461 16.44 2.26 3.95
N LEU A 462 16.60 2.15 5.27
CA LEU A 462 15.75 1.27 6.09
C LEU A 462 14.88 2.08 7.05
N ALA A 463 15.42 3.19 7.54
CA ALA A 463 14.63 4.39 7.75
C ALA A 463 14.46 5.05 6.37
N PHE A 464 13.31 4.89 5.73
CA PHE A 464 12.87 5.90 4.77
C PHE A 464 13.00 7.28 5.48
N PRO A 465 13.28 8.39 4.78
CA PRO A 465 13.21 9.73 5.37
C PRO A 465 11.77 10.16 5.65
N ILE A 466 11.00 9.28 6.28
CA ILE A 466 9.68 9.47 6.85
C ILE A 466 9.79 9.55 8.40
N PHE A 467 10.95 9.20 9.00
CA PHE A 467 11.12 9.24 10.47
C PHE A 467 12.19 10.20 11.03
N ASN A 468 13.08 10.77 10.22
CA ASN A 468 14.25 11.48 10.77
C ASN A 468 14.58 12.87 10.20
N ARG A 469 13.67 13.51 9.45
CA ARG A 469 13.86 14.91 9.03
C ARG A 469 13.18 15.95 9.94
N TYR A 470 12.55 15.52 11.03
CA TYR A 470 11.90 16.40 12.01
C TYR A 470 12.51 16.34 13.43
N GLN A 471 13.70 15.77 13.60
CA GLN A 471 14.40 15.84 14.90
C GLN A 471 15.22 17.13 15.12
N ASN A 472 15.33 18.04 14.13
CA ASN A 472 16.10 19.28 14.26
C ASN A 472 15.30 20.54 13.88
N LEU A 473 14.05 20.61 14.32
CA LEU A 473 13.40 21.90 14.58
C LEU A 473 13.25 22.00 16.08
N THR A 474 14.14 22.77 16.71
CA THR A 474 14.02 23.21 18.08
C THR A 474 12.64 23.87 18.24
N TYR A 475 11.74 23.16 18.90
CA TYR A 475 10.46 23.68 19.37
C TYR A 475 10.75 24.82 20.34
N THR A 476 10.38 26.04 19.96
CA THR A 476 10.25 27.17 20.88
C THR A 476 9.03 26.89 21.76
N PRO A 477 9.17 26.73 23.08
CA PRO A 477 8.03 26.42 23.93
C PRO A 477 7.16 27.66 24.09
N GLY A 478 5.99 27.61 23.45
CA GLY A 478 4.98 28.65 23.55
C GLY A 478 3.80 28.33 22.66
N ILE A 479 2.67 27.99 23.29
CA ILE A 479 1.35 27.71 22.71
C ILE A 479 1.10 26.22 22.40
N THR A 480 0.80 25.46 23.45
CA THR A 480 -0.17 24.35 23.39
C THR A 480 -1.53 24.89 23.83
N PRO A 481 -2.61 24.79 23.04
CA PRO A 481 -3.95 24.98 23.58
C PRO A 481 -4.25 23.78 24.49
N LYS A 482 -4.36 24.02 25.80
CA LYS A 482 -4.89 23.03 26.75
C LYS A 482 -6.32 22.65 26.33
N MET A 483 -6.59 21.35 26.24
CA MET A 483 -7.94 20.82 26.10
C MET A 483 -8.72 21.19 27.38
N ASP A 484 -9.85 21.88 27.22
CA ASP A 484 -10.78 22.11 28.33
C ASP A 484 -11.51 20.80 28.64
N LEU A 485 -11.38 20.34 29.88
CA LEU A 485 -11.86 19.03 30.34
C LEU A 485 -13.32 19.06 30.80
N THR A 486 -14.01 20.20 30.70
CA THR A 486 -15.41 20.30 31.12
C THR A 486 -16.34 19.66 30.08
N THR A 487 -16.94 18.52 30.43
CA THR A 487 -18.02 17.87 29.69
C THR A 487 -19.24 18.81 29.58
N PRO A 488 -19.69 19.22 28.39
CA PRO A 488 -20.94 19.97 28.24
C PRO A 488 -22.14 19.14 28.71
N SER A 489 -23.15 19.74 29.35
CA SER A 489 -24.29 19.03 29.96
C SER A 489 -25.32 18.45 28.99
N ASP A 490 -25.23 18.80 27.70
CA ASP A 490 -26.31 18.52 26.74
C ASP A 490 -26.21 17.11 26.12
N PRO A 491 -27.34 16.43 25.86
CA PRO A 491 -27.35 15.11 25.21
C PRO A 491 -26.98 15.18 23.72
N PRO A 492 -26.30 14.17 23.15
CA PRO A 492 -25.93 14.16 21.74
C PRO A 492 -27.18 14.15 20.82
N PRO A 493 -27.13 14.83 19.66
CA PRO A 493 -28.30 14.99 18.80
C PRO A 493 -28.78 13.65 18.21
N ALA A 494 -30.09 13.40 18.25
CA ALA A 494 -30.70 12.26 17.59
C ALA A 494 -30.59 12.41 16.06
N TYR A 495 -29.89 11.47 15.41
CA TYR A 495 -29.53 11.45 13.99
C TYR A 495 -30.68 11.80 13.02
N ILE A 496 -31.90 11.35 13.31
CA ILE A 496 -33.06 11.52 12.43
C ILE A 496 -33.60 12.97 12.48
N THR A 497 -33.59 13.60 13.65
CA THR A 497 -34.21 14.91 13.86
C THR A 497 -33.34 16.05 13.29
N ALA A 498 -32.02 15.90 13.34
CA ALA A 498 -31.08 16.88 12.75
C ALA A 498 -30.98 16.78 11.22
N ALA A 499 -31.09 15.57 10.66
CA ALA A 499 -31.07 15.36 9.21
C ALA A 499 -32.32 15.94 8.51
N ALA A 500 -33.49 15.85 9.16
CA ALA A 500 -34.76 16.38 8.64
C ALA A 500 -34.80 17.91 8.60
N ALA A 501 -34.17 18.62 9.54
CA ALA A 501 -34.18 20.08 9.62
C ALA A 501 -33.39 20.79 8.49
N HIS A 502 -32.49 20.07 7.80
CA HIS A 502 -31.60 20.65 6.78
C HIS A 502 -31.85 20.12 5.36
N GLY A 503 -32.95 19.39 5.12
CA GLY A 503 -33.37 18.98 3.77
C GLY A 503 -32.41 18.01 3.05
N LEU A 504 -31.52 17.33 3.79
CA LEU A 504 -30.57 16.37 3.23
C LEU A 504 -31.19 14.96 3.21
N PRO A 505 -31.15 14.23 2.07
CA PRO A 505 -31.60 12.85 2.04
C PRO A 505 -30.70 12.00 2.95
N LEU A 506 -31.32 11.21 3.82
CA LEU A 506 -30.63 10.21 4.64
C LEU A 506 -29.86 9.27 3.70
N ARG A 507 -28.53 9.44 3.58
CA ARG A 507 -27.67 8.43 2.98
C ARG A 507 -27.75 7.22 3.92
N GLN A 508 -28.64 6.28 3.59
CA GLN A 508 -28.54 4.93 4.13
C GLN A 508 -27.17 4.42 3.72
N SER A 509 -26.40 3.94 4.70
CA SER A 509 -25.21 3.12 4.46
C SER A 509 -25.50 2.15 3.32
N ALA A 510 -24.59 2.05 2.35
CA ALA A 510 -24.78 1.31 1.10
C ALA A 510 -25.54 -0.02 1.33
N PRO A 511 -26.50 -0.38 0.46
CA PRO A 511 -27.27 -1.60 0.64
C PRO A 511 -26.34 -2.80 0.75
N VAL A 512 -26.53 -3.58 1.82
CA VAL A 512 -25.73 -4.77 2.10
C VAL A 512 -25.97 -5.78 0.97
N ARG A 513 -24.92 -6.06 0.17
CA ARG A 513 -24.96 -7.18 -0.78
C ARG A 513 -25.29 -8.45 -0.01
N LYS A 514 -26.27 -9.24 -0.48
CA LYS A 514 -26.51 -10.58 0.08
C LYS A 514 -25.19 -11.34 0.01
N GLY A 515 -24.63 -11.65 1.18
CA GLY A 515 -23.42 -12.43 1.30
C GLY A 515 -23.61 -13.86 0.78
N PRO A 516 -22.54 -14.66 0.72
CA PRO A 516 -22.64 -16.09 0.42
C PRO A 516 -23.60 -16.81 1.39
N LEU A 517 -23.94 -18.07 1.07
CA LEU A 517 -24.82 -18.93 1.88
C LEU A 517 -24.55 -18.78 3.40
N PRO A 518 -25.59 -18.71 4.24
CA PRO A 518 -25.43 -18.47 5.68
C PRO A 518 -24.58 -19.57 6.33
N LEU A 519 -23.75 -19.18 7.29
CA LEU A 519 -22.89 -20.11 8.03
C LEU A 519 -23.75 -21.18 8.72
N ASP A 520 -23.36 -22.45 8.56
CA ASP A 520 -24.00 -23.58 9.21
C ASP A 520 -23.25 -23.93 10.51
N LEU A 521 -23.49 -23.12 11.54
CA LEU A 521 -22.94 -23.34 12.89
C LEU A 521 -24.07 -23.76 13.84
N PRO A 522 -23.84 -24.73 14.75
CA PRO A 522 -24.87 -25.20 15.69
C PRO A 522 -25.53 -24.08 16.51
N ILE A 523 -24.74 -23.12 17.02
CA ILE A 523 -25.26 -21.98 17.78
C ILE A 523 -26.18 -21.10 16.93
N LEU A 524 -25.83 -20.88 15.66
CA LEU A 524 -26.65 -20.09 14.74
C LEU A 524 -27.94 -20.81 14.37
N ALA A 525 -27.88 -22.12 14.12
CA ALA A 525 -29.05 -22.95 13.86
C ALA A 525 -30.03 -22.91 15.05
N HIS A 526 -29.50 -23.01 16.28
CA HIS A 526 -30.30 -22.89 17.50
C HIS A 526 -30.95 -21.51 17.62
N LEU A 527 -30.16 -20.43 17.56
CA LEU A 527 -30.64 -19.06 17.77
C LEU A 527 -31.65 -18.60 16.70
N ARG A 528 -31.59 -19.12 15.46
CA ARG A 528 -32.57 -18.82 14.40
C ARG A 528 -34.00 -19.21 14.76
N THR A 529 -34.17 -20.20 15.63
CA THR A 529 -35.49 -20.71 16.06
C THR A 529 -35.99 -20.08 17.35
N LYS A 530 -35.22 -19.17 17.95
CA LYS A 530 -35.47 -18.62 19.28
C LYS A 530 -35.67 -17.11 19.23
N ARG A 531 -36.29 -16.58 20.28
CA ARG A 531 -36.40 -15.14 20.50
C ARG A 531 -35.07 -14.57 20.98
N VAL A 532 -34.38 -13.83 20.11
CA VAL A 532 -33.09 -13.18 20.40
C VAL A 532 -33.24 -11.67 20.33
N ILE A 533 -32.85 -10.97 21.40
CA ILE A 533 -32.93 -9.51 21.49
C ILE A 533 -31.54 -8.89 21.29
N LEU A 534 -31.43 -7.96 20.35
CA LEU A 534 -30.28 -7.06 20.24
C LEU A 534 -30.57 -5.77 21.02
N ALA A 535 -29.87 -5.59 22.14
CA ALA A 535 -29.98 -4.46 23.06
C ALA A 535 -29.28 -3.19 22.52
N SER A 536 -29.58 -2.80 21.28
CA SER A 536 -28.86 -1.71 20.60
C SER A 536 -29.66 -1.07 19.48
N ALA A 537 -29.67 0.27 19.44
CA ALA A 537 -30.25 1.05 18.33
C ALA A 537 -29.37 1.09 17.06
N SER A 538 -28.13 0.60 17.10
CA SER A 538 -27.18 0.68 15.98
C SER A 538 -27.59 -0.22 14.81
N PRO A 539 -27.89 0.35 13.61
CA PRO A 539 -28.21 -0.43 12.42
C PRO A 539 -27.05 -1.32 11.94
N ARG A 540 -25.80 -0.91 12.23
CA ARG A 540 -24.58 -1.61 11.83
C ARG A 540 -24.41 -2.95 12.55
N ARG A 541 -24.70 -2.99 13.85
CA ARG A 541 -24.63 -4.22 14.65
C ARG A 541 -25.65 -5.25 14.17
N ARG A 542 -26.87 -4.79 13.85
CA ARG A 542 -27.89 -5.62 13.21
C ARG A 542 -27.43 -6.16 11.86
N ALA A 543 -26.79 -5.32 11.03
CA ALA A 543 -26.28 -5.73 9.73
C ALA A 543 -25.18 -6.81 9.83
N LEU A 544 -24.24 -6.67 10.79
CA LEU A 544 -23.18 -7.65 11.05
C LEU A 544 -23.76 -9.02 11.44
N LEU A 545 -24.75 -9.05 12.34
CA LEU A 545 -25.42 -10.29 12.74
C LEU A 545 -26.26 -10.90 11.60
N ALA A 546 -26.90 -10.06 10.78
CA ALA A 546 -27.64 -10.53 9.61
C ALA A 546 -26.72 -11.20 8.56
N GLN A 547 -25.49 -10.68 8.37
CA GLN A 547 -24.51 -11.23 7.42
C GLN A 547 -24.07 -12.66 7.78
N ILE A 548 -24.02 -13.00 9.07
CA ILE A 548 -23.72 -14.36 9.52
C ILE A 548 -24.98 -15.26 9.61
N GLY A 549 -26.15 -14.74 9.24
CA GLY A 549 -27.40 -15.50 9.18
C GLY A 549 -28.27 -15.46 10.44
N LEU A 550 -28.10 -14.47 11.33
CA LEU A 550 -29.06 -14.12 12.39
C LEU A 550 -29.95 -12.97 11.91
N THR A 551 -30.99 -13.30 11.15
CA THR A 551 -31.89 -12.32 10.55
C THR A 551 -33.13 -12.04 11.39
N ASN A 552 -33.52 -12.97 12.26
CA ASN A 552 -34.71 -12.89 13.12
C ASN A 552 -34.36 -12.31 14.50
N LEU A 553 -33.98 -11.04 14.55
CA LEU A 553 -33.58 -10.34 15.79
C LEU A 553 -34.64 -9.30 16.19
N GLU A 554 -35.04 -9.32 17.46
CA GLU A 554 -35.80 -8.25 18.08
C GLU A 554 -34.86 -7.10 18.45
N ILE A 555 -35.15 -5.88 18.01
CA ILE A 555 -34.30 -4.71 18.28
C ILE A 555 -34.91 -3.90 19.41
N ARG A 556 -34.23 -3.86 20.57
CA ARG A 556 -34.71 -3.14 21.74
C ARG A 556 -33.58 -2.32 22.38
N PRO A 557 -33.46 -1.02 22.08
CA PRO A 557 -32.45 -0.16 22.71
C PRO A 557 -32.62 -0.10 24.24
N SER A 558 -31.51 -0.06 24.98
CA SER A 558 -31.55 0.10 26.44
C SER A 558 -32.05 1.50 26.83
N PRO A 559 -32.93 1.61 27.84
CA PRO A 559 -33.33 2.89 28.43
C PRO A 559 -32.34 3.42 29.48
N ALA A 560 -31.33 2.63 29.86
CA ALA A 560 -30.37 3.02 30.89
C ALA A 560 -29.53 4.23 30.45
N PRO A 561 -29.28 5.20 31.33
CA PRO A 561 -28.44 6.36 31.00
C PRO A 561 -26.98 5.94 30.76
N GLU A 562 -26.35 6.56 29.76
CA GLU A 562 -24.91 6.41 29.43
C GLU A 562 -24.11 7.47 30.22
N ASP A 563 -24.17 7.45 31.56
CA ASP A 563 -23.68 8.53 32.44
C ASP A 563 -22.71 8.06 33.54
N LEU A 564 -22.10 6.89 33.38
CA LEU A 564 -21.07 6.41 34.30
C LEU A 564 -19.92 7.42 34.45
N ASP A 565 -19.37 7.54 35.66
CA ASP A 565 -18.26 8.46 35.91
C ASP A 565 -16.98 7.97 35.23
N LYS A 566 -16.52 8.73 34.24
CA LYS A 566 -15.30 8.44 33.46
C LYS A 566 -14.02 8.64 34.27
N SER A 567 -14.06 9.35 35.39
CA SER A 567 -12.89 9.58 36.24
C SER A 567 -12.55 8.40 37.14
N THR A 568 -13.51 7.52 37.40
CA THR A 568 -13.36 6.38 38.31
C THR A 568 -13.15 5.04 37.60
N HIS A 569 -13.16 5.02 36.26
CA HIS A 569 -13.04 3.81 35.45
C HIS A 569 -11.94 3.96 34.41
N THR A 570 -11.17 2.91 34.18
CA THR A 570 -10.37 2.79 32.96
C THR A 570 -11.28 2.70 31.72
N PRO A 571 -10.81 3.03 30.50
CA PRO A 571 -11.61 2.90 29.30
C PRO A 571 -12.23 1.50 29.11
N GLU A 572 -11.48 0.45 29.43
CA GLU A 572 -11.89 -0.95 29.36
C GLU A 572 -13.01 -1.28 30.36
N GLU A 573 -12.87 -0.83 31.61
CA GLU A 573 -13.89 -1.01 32.65
C GLU A 573 -15.16 -0.22 32.32
N TYR A 574 -15.02 1.00 31.83
CA TYR A 574 -16.13 1.87 31.46
C TYR A 574 -17.01 1.24 30.37
N VAL A 575 -16.39 0.80 29.27
CA VAL A 575 -17.13 0.21 28.15
C VAL A 575 -17.75 -1.13 28.54
N ALA A 576 -17.05 -1.94 29.35
CA ALA A 576 -17.56 -3.21 29.87
C ALA A 576 -18.77 -3.00 30.79
N ALA A 577 -18.69 -2.07 31.74
CA ALA A 577 -19.77 -1.73 32.66
C ALA A 577 -21.01 -1.22 31.91
N THR A 578 -20.80 -0.34 30.93
CA THR A 578 -21.88 0.21 30.09
C THR A 578 -22.58 -0.89 29.29
N ALA A 579 -21.82 -1.80 28.66
CA ALA A 579 -22.40 -2.92 27.92
C ALA A 579 -23.19 -3.88 28.83
N ARG A 580 -22.68 -4.18 30.03
CA ARG A 580 -23.37 -5.00 31.04
C ARG A 580 -24.68 -4.34 31.51
N GLN A 581 -24.65 -3.06 31.85
CA GLN A 581 -25.83 -2.30 32.27
C GLN A 581 -26.91 -2.29 31.19
N LYS A 582 -26.53 -2.13 29.91
CA LYS A 582 -27.46 -2.21 28.77
C LYS A 582 -28.09 -3.59 28.63
N CYS A 583 -27.29 -4.64 28.76
CA CYS A 583 -27.78 -6.02 28.68
C CYS A 583 -28.81 -6.31 29.78
N MET A 584 -28.45 -5.98 31.03
CA MET A 584 -29.29 -6.19 32.20
C MET A 584 -30.59 -5.39 32.16
N ALA A 585 -30.53 -4.11 31.77
CA ALA A 585 -31.71 -3.26 31.68
C ALA A 585 -32.72 -3.77 30.65
N VAL A 586 -32.24 -4.21 29.47
CA VAL A 586 -33.12 -4.77 28.42
C VAL A 586 -33.70 -6.11 28.84
N TYR A 587 -32.92 -6.98 29.47
CA TYR A 587 -33.43 -8.26 29.98
C TYR A 587 -34.49 -8.06 31.06
N ALA A 588 -34.23 -7.22 32.06
CA ALA A 588 -35.20 -6.91 33.12
C ALA A 588 -36.48 -6.27 32.56
N ALA A 589 -36.36 -5.36 31.58
CA ALA A 589 -37.50 -4.75 30.93
C ALA A 589 -38.30 -5.73 30.06
N ALA A 590 -37.66 -6.75 29.48
CA ALA A 590 -38.34 -7.81 28.74
C ALA A 590 -39.13 -8.73 29.68
N LEU A 591 -38.59 -9.05 30.87
CA LEU A 591 -39.29 -9.81 31.90
C LEU A 591 -40.47 -9.02 32.50
N ALA A 592 -40.32 -7.71 32.70
CA ALA A 592 -41.39 -6.88 33.27
C ALA A 592 -42.63 -6.76 32.35
N GLU A 593 -42.43 -6.68 31.04
CA GLU A 593 -43.52 -6.61 30.06
C GLU A 593 -44.33 -7.92 29.96
N GLN A 594 -43.69 -9.06 30.22
CA GLN A 594 -44.35 -10.37 30.27
C GLN A 594 -45.45 -10.43 31.34
N GLY A 595 -45.28 -9.75 32.47
CA GLY A 595 -46.32 -9.63 33.50
C GLY A 595 -47.61 -8.95 33.00
N SER A 596 -47.58 -8.33 31.82
CA SER A 596 -48.70 -7.63 31.18
C SER A 596 -49.27 -8.35 29.93
N THR A 597 -48.58 -9.34 29.36
CA THR A 597 -49.02 -10.12 28.18
C THR A 597 -48.69 -11.62 28.35
N PRO A 598 -49.69 -12.49 28.63
CA PRO A 598 -49.48 -13.88 29.02
C PRO A 598 -48.81 -14.81 27.99
N ASP A 599 -48.80 -14.44 26.70
CA ASP A 599 -48.29 -15.29 25.60
C ASP A 599 -46.83 -14.98 25.19
N ALA A 600 -46.13 -14.08 25.88
CA ALA A 600 -44.76 -13.69 25.53
C ALA A 600 -43.72 -14.66 26.14
N GLU A 601 -43.01 -15.41 25.29
CA GLU A 601 -41.86 -16.25 25.70
C GLU A 601 -40.67 -15.41 26.18
N ASP A 602 -39.96 -15.90 27.20
CA ASP A 602 -38.70 -15.31 27.69
C ASP A 602 -37.68 -15.18 26.54
N PRO A 603 -36.89 -14.10 26.50
CA PRO A 603 -35.83 -14.01 25.53
C PRO A 603 -34.81 -15.10 25.80
N ALA A 604 -34.59 -15.97 24.81
CA ALA A 604 -33.58 -17.03 24.89
C ALA A 604 -32.16 -16.45 24.96
N LEU A 605 -31.97 -15.23 24.45
CA LEU A 605 -30.69 -14.54 24.46
C LEU A 605 -30.88 -13.02 24.34
N VAL A 606 -30.12 -12.25 25.12
CA VAL A 606 -29.94 -10.80 24.96
C VAL A 606 -28.48 -10.52 24.63
N ILE A 607 -28.25 -9.76 23.55
CA ILE A 607 -26.91 -9.32 23.12
C ILE A 607 -26.84 -7.80 23.26
N ALA A 608 -25.94 -7.31 24.10
CA ALA A 608 -25.62 -5.89 24.20
C ALA A 608 -24.18 -5.64 23.74
N ALA A 609 -23.95 -4.45 23.19
CA ALA A 609 -22.59 -3.99 22.91
C ALA A 609 -22.48 -2.49 23.14
N ASP A 610 -21.32 -2.06 23.60
CA ASP A 610 -20.96 -0.64 23.70
C ASP A 610 -19.60 -0.39 23.06
N THR A 611 -19.42 0.77 22.45
CA THR A 611 -18.20 1.10 21.67
C THR A 611 -17.76 2.52 22.02
N ILE A 612 -16.51 2.66 22.43
CA ILE A 612 -15.86 3.94 22.72
C ILE A 612 -14.52 4.06 21.97
N ILE A 613 -13.97 5.27 21.94
CA ILE A 613 -12.58 5.49 21.56
C ILE A 613 -11.76 5.88 22.79
N ALA A 614 -10.62 5.22 22.98
CA ALA A 614 -9.62 5.59 23.96
C ALA A 614 -8.43 6.24 23.24
N THR A 615 -8.09 7.48 23.60
CA THR A 615 -6.90 8.15 23.09
C THR A 615 -5.62 7.50 23.64
N VAL A 616 -4.46 7.86 23.08
CA VAL A 616 -3.15 7.43 23.59
C VAL A 616 -2.94 7.81 25.06
N THR A 617 -3.56 8.90 25.52
CA THR A 617 -3.51 9.37 26.90
C THR A 617 -4.55 8.71 27.82
N GLY A 618 -5.37 7.78 27.32
CA GLY A 618 -6.40 7.09 28.08
C GLY A 618 -7.72 7.86 28.20
N GLN A 619 -7.91 8.95 27.45
CA GLN A 619 -9.15 9.72 27.46
C GLN A 619 -10.25 9.01 26.67
N ILE A 620 -11.45 8.95 27.25
CA ILE A 620 -12.63 8.31 26.66
C ILE A 620 -13.38 9.33 25.78
N LEU A 621 -13.48 9.01 24.49
CA LEU A 621 -14.20 9.77 23.47
C LEU A 621 -15.43 8.98 23.01
N GLU A 622 -16.59 9.60 23.13
CA GLU A 622 -17.89 9.03 22.76
C GLU A 622 -18.39 9.65 21.45
N LYS A 623 -19.71 9.66 21.25
CA LYS A 623 -20.37 10.32 20.13
C LYS A 623 -20.27 11.85 20.32
N PRO A 624 -19.90 12.63 19.29
CA PRO A 624 -19.81 14.08 19.42
C PRO A 624 -21.19 14.69 19.68
N ARG A 625 -21.28 15.68 20.58
CA ARG A 625 -22.53 16.36 20.95
C ARG A 625 -22.78 17.62 20.13
N SER A 626 -21.73 18.18 19.53
CA SER A 626 -21.83 19.35 18.64
C SER A 626 -20.90 19.23 17.43
N GLU A 627 -21.17 20.01 16.38
CA GLU A 627 -20.31 20.08 15.20
C GLU A 627 -18.89 20.55 15.54
N ALA A 628 -18.77 21.54 16.44
CA ALA A 628 -17.48 22.03 16.91
C ALA A 628 -16.70 20.97 17.68
N GLU A 629 -17.37 20.19 18.52
CA GLU A 629 -16.75 19.04 19.20
C GLU A 629 -16.36 17.95 18.21
N HIS A 630 -17.18 17.69 17.20
CA HIS A 630 -16.91 16.70 16.16
C HIS A 630 -15.61 17.03 15.40
N VAL A 631 -15.46 18.27 14.95
CA VAL A 631 -14.22 18.74 14.30
C VAL A 631 -13.03 18.59 15.24
N ARG A 632 -13.15 19.08 16.48
CA ARG A 632 -12.05 18.99 17.47
C ARG A 632 -11.63 17.54 17.74
N THR A 633 -12.58 16.64 17.89
CA THR A 633 -12.31 15.21 18.10
C THR A 633 -11.56 14.61 16.92
N LEU A 634 -12.00 14.84 15.68
CA LEU A 634 -11.31 14.30 14.51
C LEU A 634 -9.94 14.93 14.29
N THR A 635 -9.78 16.22 14.54
CA THR A 635 -8.48 16.90 14.52
C THR A 635 -7.55 16.29 15.57
N HIS A 636 -8.03 16.05 16.78
CA HIS A 636 -7.25 15.40 17.83
C HIS A 636 -6.83 13.97 17.45
N LEU A 637 -7.75 13.17 16.89
CA LEU A 637 -7.44 11.81 16.46
C LEU A 637 -6.43 11.78 15.29
N ARG A 638 -6.52 12.74 14.36
CA ARG A 638 -5.53 12.94 13.30
C ARG A 638 -4.17 13.30 13.88
N ASP A 639 -4.11 14.32 14.72
CA ASP A 639 -2.85 14.89 15.22
C ASP A 639 -2.14 13.95 16.21
N THR A 640 -2.89 13.06 16.87
CA THR A 640 -2.34 11.98 17.69
C THR A 640 -2.06 10.70 16.91
N VAL A 641 -2.41 10.67 15.62
CA VAL A 641 -2.15 9.62 14.62
C VAL A 641 -2.85 8.29 14.90
N SER A 642 -3.07 7.91 16.16
CA SER A 642 -3.68 6.64 16.51
C SER A 642 -4.45 6.66 17.81
N HIS A 643 -5.45 5.78 17.87
CA HIS A 643 -6.30 5.57 19.03
C HIS A 643 -6.79 4.13 19.07
N ARG A 644 -7.32 3.72 20.22
CA ARG A 644 -7.90 2.40 20.41
C ARG A 644 -9.42 2.50 20.34
N VAL A 645 -10.03 1.68 19.50
CA VAL A 645 -11.48 1.47 19.48
C VAL A 645 -11.76 0.26 20.37
N LEU A 646 -12.46 0.50 21.46
CA LEU A 646 -12.85 -0.54 22.42
C LEU A 646 -14.33 -0.85 22.21
N THR A 647 -14.67 -2.10 21.93
CA THR A 647 -16.05 -2.56 22.01
C THR A 647 -16.17 -3.67 23.05
N ALA A 648 -17.03 -3.44 24.04
CA ALA A 648 -17.47 -4.50 24.94
C ALA A 648 -18.73 -5.14 24.40
N VAL A 649 -18.78 -6.47 24.43
CA VAL A 649 -19.98 -7.26 24.16
C VAL A 649 -20.36 -7.97 25.44
N CYS A 650 -21.64 -7.90 25.79
CA CYS A 650 -22.22 -8.65 26.90
C CYS A 650 -23.39 -9.48 26.36
N VAL A 651 -23.40 -10.77 26.67
CA VAL A 651 -24.45 -11.71 26.28
C VAL A 651 -25.05 -12.32 27.54
N LEU A 652 -26.37 -12.40 27.58
CA LEU A 652 -27.15 -12.94 28.69
C LEU A 652 -28.15 -13.98 28.17
N ALA A 653 -28.18 -15.15 28.80
CA ALA A 653 -29.20 -16.19 28.58
C ALA A 653 -29.85 -16.61 29.92
N PRO A 654 -31.13 -17.02 29.93
CA PRO A 654 -31.74 -17.67 31.09
C PRO A 654 -30.98 -18.95 31.47
N LYS A 655 -30.94 -19.28 32.76
CA LYS A 655 -30.38 -20.54 33.22
C LYS A 655 -31.35 -21.69 33.00
N ASP A 656 -30.85 -22.82 32.52
CA ASP A 656 -31.64 -24.04 32.35
C ASP A 656 -32.15 -24.62 33.69
N ASP A 657 -31.38 -24.41 34.76
CA ASP A 657 -31.70 -24.91 36.11
C ASP A 657 -32.59 -23.96 36.94
N ALA A 658 -32.96 -22.79 36.38
CA ALA A 658 -33.73 -21.73 37.03
C ALA A 658 -33.19 -21.26 38.41
N THR A 659 -31.90 -21.45 38.70
CA THR A 659 -31.28 -21.01 39.97
C THR A 659 -31.04 -19.50 40.01
N HIS A 660 -31.30 -18.84 41.14
CA HIS A 660 -31.07 -17.39 41.29
C HIS A 660 -29.57 -17.05 41.04
N PRO A 661 -29.25 -16.02 40.22
CA PRO A 661 -30.10 -14.93 39.74
C PRO A 661 -31.02 -15.22 38.53
N GLY A 662 -31.06 -16.46 38.04
CA GLY A 662 -31.97 -16.94 37.00
C GLY A 662 -31.40 -16.86 35.59
N TYR A 663 -30.17 -16.36 35.44
CA TYR A 663 -29.52 -16.13 34.16
C TYR A 663 -28.00 -16.37 34.24
N VAL A 664 -27.37 -16.57 33.09
CA VAL A 664 -25.92 -16.60 32.88
C VAL A 664 -25.53 -15.43 32.01
N THR A 665 -24.48 -14.72 32.39
CA THR A 665 -23.89 -13.64 31.59
C THR A 665 -22.44 -13.94 31.26
N ALA A 666 -22.03 -13.62 30.04
CA ALA A 666 -20.63 -13.57 29.66
C ALA A 666 -20.33 -12.24 28.94
N ALA A 667 -19.14 -11.68 29.14
CA ALA A 667 -18.74 -10.43 28.52
C ALA A 667 -17.29 -10.48 28.07
N HIS A 668 -16.97 -9.74 27.00
CA HIS A 668 -15.61 -9.59 26.48
C HIS A 668 -15.41 -8.18 25.94
N THR A 669 -14.25 -7.59 26.20
CA THR A 669 -13.87 -6.29 25.64
C THR A 669 -12.76 -6.49 24.61
N GLU A 670 -13.04 -6.10 23.36
CA GLU A 670 -12.08 -6.21 22.26
C GLU A 670 -11.48 -4.83 21.96
N ALA A 671 -10.15 -4.78 21.82
CA ALA A 671 -9.42 -3.56 21.48
C ALA A 671 -8.82 -3.65 20.07
N THR A 672 -9.19 -2.70 19.20
CA THR A 672 -8.57 -2.55 17.87
C THR A 672 -7.88 -1.20 17.79
N ARG A 673 -6.62 -1.17 17.36
CA ARG A 673 -5.91 0.09 17.13
C ARG A 673 -6.23 0.61 15.73
N VAL A 674 -6.61 1.87 15.64
CA VAL A 674 -6.89 2.57 14.38
C VAL A 674 -5.87 3.68 14.22
N VAL A 675 -5.32 3.81 13.02
CA VAL A 675 -4.36 4.84 12.64
C VAL A 675 -5.05 5.77 11.65
N PHE A 676 -5.11 7.06 11.97
CA PHE A 676 -5.63 8.09 11.09
C PHE A 676 -4.52 8.57 10.13
N ALA A 677 -4.94 8.91 8.90
CA ALA A 677 -4.09 9.63 7.97
C ALA A 677 -3.74 11.00 8.56
N GLN A 678 -2.53 11.51 8.35
CA GLN A 678 -2.12 12.79 8.93
C GLN A 678 -2.49 13.97 8.03
N ALA A 679 -2.36 15.20 8.54
CA ALA A 679 -2.61 16.42 7.76
C ALA A 679 -1.71 16.50 6.51
N GLU A 680 -0.47 16.03 6.64
CA GLU A 680 0.52 15.95 5.57
C GLU A 680 0.25 14.82 4.55
N ASP A 681 -0.56 13.83 4.92
CA ASP A 681 -1.01 12.71 4.06
C ASP A 681 -2.37 12.98 3.40
N GLY A 682 -2.81 14.25 3.38
CA GLY A 682 -4.06 14.68 2.75
C GLY A 682 -5.26 14.78 3.69
N LEU A 683 -5.14 14.49 4.99
CA LEU A 683 -6.21 14.75 5.97
C LEU A 683 -6.15 16.18 6.54
N GLY A 684 -6.11 17.18 5.66
CA GLY A 684 -6.11 18.59 6.07
C GLY A 684 -7.39 19.01 6.80
N ASP A 685 -7.39 20.19 7.43
CA ASP A 685 -8.56 20.70 8.17
C ASP A 685 -9.81 20.80 7.29
N GLU A 686 -9.65 21.14 6.01
CA GLU A 686 -10.75 21.19 5.03
C GLU A 686 -11.41 19.82 4.81
N VAL A 687 -10.63 18.73 4.87
CA VAL A 687 -11.13 17.36 4.71
C VAL A 687 -11.94 16.95 5.95
N ILE A 688 -11.44 17.26 7.15
CA ILE A 688 -12.18 17.03 8.39
C ILE A 688 -13.48 17.84 8.39
N LEU A 689 -13.44 19.13 8.04
CA LEU A 689 -14.63 19.98 7.96
C LEU A 689 -15.63 19.44 6.93
N SER A 690 -15.16 19.02 5.76
CA SER A 690 -16.00 18.42 4.73
C SER A 690 -16.61 17.10 5.18
N TYR A 691 -15.84 16.26 5.89
CA TYR A 691 -16.33 15.02 6.47
C TYR A 691 -17.41 15.26 7.52
N VAL A 692 -17.18 16.17 8.46
CA VAL A 692 -18.16 16.54 9.51
C VAL A 692 -19.46 17.03 8.89
N ARG A 693 -19.40 17.81 7.81
CA ARG A 693 -20.58 18.27 7.04
C ARG A 693 -21.39 17.11 6.43
N THR A 694 -20.78 15.96 6.15
CA THR A 694 -21.53 14.77 5.69
C THR A 694 -22.43 14.19 6.77
N ARG A 695 -22.18 14.52 8.05
CA ARG A 695 -22.85 13.98 9.24
C ARG A 695 -22.74 12.46 9.38
N GLU A 696 -21.92 11.79 8.55
CA GLU A 696 -21.76 10.33 8.56
C GLU A 696 -21.24 9.82 9.90
N GLY A 697 -20.37 10.57 10.58
CA GLY A 697 -19.78 10.18 11.86
C GLY A 697 -20.54 10.62 13.12
N ALA A 698 -21.58 11.45 13.00
CA ALA A 698 -22.15 12.18 14.15
C ALA A 698 -22.78 11.29 15.23
N ASP A 699 -23.29 10.12 14.86
CA ASP A 699 -23.91 9.13 15.75
C ASP A 699 -22.93 8.01 16.18
N LYS A 700 -21.62 8.21 16.00
CA LYS A 700 -20.58 7.18 16.18
C LYS A 700 -19.52 7.62 17.18
N ALA A 701 -19.01 6.67 17.96
CA ALA A 701 -17.90 6.93 18.86
C ALA A 701 -16.69 7.47 18.08
N GLY A 702 -16.09 8.56 18.58
CA GLY A 702 -15.00 9.26 17.91
C GLY A 702 -15.37 10.00 16.64
N GLY A 703 -16.65 10.02 16.24
CA GLY A 703 -17.10 10.85 15.15
C GLY A 703 -16.76 10.34 13.75
N TYR A 704 -16.52 9.05 13.51
CA TYR A 704 -16.29 8.56 12.14
C TYR A 704 -16.91 7.19 11.86
N ALA A 705 -17.16 6.89 10.58
CA ALA A 705 -17.70 5.62 10.10
C ALA A 705 -16.67 4.88 9.25
N LEU A 706 -16.27 3.69 9.68
CA LEU A 706 -15.31 2.89 8.92
C LEU A 706 -15.88 2.33 7.60
N GLN A 707 -17.17 1.98 7.57
CA GLN A 707 -17.81 1.40 6.37
C GLN A 707 -18.21 2.45 5.32
N GLY A 708 -17.77 3.69 5.49
CA GLY A 708 -18.18 4.83 4.68
C GLY A 708 -17.01 5.72 4.29
N VAL A 709 -17.29 6.99 3.99
CA VAL A 709 -16.26 7.96 3.58
C VAL A 709 -15.19 8.11 4.65
N GLY A 710 -15.56 7.98 5.93
CA GLY A 710 -14.63 8.07 7.06
C GLY A 710 -13.51 7.04 7.00
N GLY A 711 -13.82 5.78 6.67
CA GLY A 711 -12.82 4.73 6.53
C GLY A 711 -11.95 4.84 5.29
N MET A 712 -12.41 5.57 4.27
CA MET A 712 -11.66 5.80 3.02
C MET A 712 -10.73 7.01 3.11
N VAL A 713 -11.11 8.03 3.88
CA VAL A 713 -10.48 9.36 3.86
C VAL A 713 -9.79 9.69 5.18
N LEU A 714 -10.29 9.20 6.32
CA LEU A 714 -9.71 9.52 7.64
C LEU A 714 -8.76 8.44 8.14
N VAL A 715 -9.02 7.16 7.81
CA VAL A 715 -8.31 6.00 8.36
C VAL A 715 -7.23 5.53 7.38
N GLU A 716 -5.98 5.49 7.82
CA GLU A 716 -4.86 4.96 7.03
C GLU A 716 -4.78 3.43 7.17
N ARG A 717 -4.84 2.91 8.40
CA ARG A 717 -4.80 1.47 8.67
C ARG A 717 -5.46 1.07 9.98
N ILE A 718 -5.73 -0.23 10.11
CA ILE A 718 -6.35 -0.85 11.28
C ILE A 718 -5.53 -2.06 11.70
N GLU A 719 -5.21 -2.13 12.99
CA GLU A 719 -4.49 -3.21 13.64
C GLU A 719 -5.45 -3.89 14.63
N GLY A 720 -6.18 -4.90 14.15
CA GLY A 720 -7.19 -5.64 14.92
C GLY A 720 -8.43 -5.99 14.09
N GLY A 721 -9.54 -6.32 14.77
CA GLY A 721 -10.82 -6.66 14.13
C GLY A 721 -11.51 -5.45 13.50
N VAL A 722 -11.86 -5.54 12.21
CA VAL A 722 -12.62 -4.50 11.48
C VAL A 722 -14.05 -4.39 12.01
N ASP A 723 -14.67 -5.53 12.30
CA ASP A 723 -15.98 -5.68 12.92
C ASP A 723 -16.04 -5.07 14.33
N ASN A 724 -14.95 -5.15 15.09
CA ASN A 724 -14.79 -4.44 16.36
C ASN A 724 -14.91 -2.91 16.17
N VAL A 725 -14.23 -2.34 15.15
CA VAL A 725 -14.31 -0.90 14.85
C VAL A 725 -15.70 -0.48 14.35
N ILE A 726 -16.38 -1.37 13.63
CA ILE A 726 -17.77 -1.15 13.20
C ILE A 726 -18.72 -1.11 14.40
N GLY A 727 -18.37 -1.83 15.48
CA GLY A 727 -19.00 -1.77 16.78
C GLY A 727 -19.54 -3.10 17.30
N LEU A 728 -19.14 -4.24 16.72
CA LEU A 728 -19.46 -5.58 17.25
C LEU A 728 -18.40 -6.60 16.81
N PRO A 729 -17.51 -7.09 17.71
CA PRO A 729 -16.60 -8.18 17.41
C PRO A 729 -17.39 -9.50 17.28
N VAL A 730 -17.75 -9.86 16.04
CA VAL A 730 -18.70 -10.93 15.70
C VAL A 730 -18.19 -12.28 16.17
N ARG A 731 -16.90 -12.57 15.98
CA ARG A 731 -16.30 -13.84 16.42
C ARG A 731 -16.42 -14.02 17.93
N LYS A 732 -16.04 -13.01 18.71
CA LYS A 732 -16.14 -13.02 20.17
C LYS A 732 -17.59 -13.08 20.64
N CYS A 733 -18.48 -12.33 20.00
CA CYS A 733 -19.92 -12.38 20.27
C CYS A 733 -20.47 -13.81 20.14
N LEU A 734 -20.13 -14.53 19.07
CA LEU A 734 -20.59 -15.92 18.87
C LEU A 734 -20.03 -16.88 19.92
N GLN A 735 -18.75 -16.74 20.28
CA GLN A 735 -18.14 -17.53 21.35
C GLN A 735 -18.85 -17.31 22.70
N LEU A 736 -19.21 -16.05 23.02
CA LEU A 736 -19.98 -15.73 24.22
C LEU A 736 -21.38 -16.33 24.16
N CYS A 737 -22.06 -16.27 23.00
CA CYS A 737 -23.37 -16.90 22.81
C CYS A 737 -23.31 -18.42 23.03
N GLU A 738 -22.31 -19.08 22.45
CA GLU A 738 -22.10 -20.52 22.62
C GLU A 738 -21.84 -20.87 24.08
N ARG A 739 -21.03 -20.08 24.77
CA ARG A 739 -20.72 -20.27 26.20
C ARG A 739 -21.96 -20.17 27.07
N VAL A 740 -22.77 -19.12 26.92
CA VAL A 740 -23.95 -18.92 27.78
C VAL A 740 -25.14 -19.79 27.40
N VAL A 741 -25.18 -20.37 26.18
CA VAL A 741 -26.30 -21.22 25.73
C VAL A 741 -26.00 -22.71 25.87
N PHE A 742 -24.80 -23.17 25.50
CA PHE A 742 -24.48 -24.61 25.47
C PHE A 742 -23.53 -25.07 26.58
N LYS A 743 -22.78 -24.17 27.21
CA LYS A 743 -21.75 -24.50 28.22
C LYS A 743 -22.06 -23.90 29.59
N GLN A 744 -23.35 -23.87 29.96
CA GLN A 744 -23.75 -23.42 31.28
C GLN A 744 -23.21 -24.42 32.33
N GLY A 745 -22.31 -23.97 33.22
CA GLY A 745 -21.77 -24.78 34.32
C GLY A 745 -20.38 -25.41 34.11
N GLU A 746 -19.72 -25.17 32.98
CA GLU A 746 -18.27 -25.42 32.85
C GLU A 746 -17.53 -24.25 33.56
N GLU A 747 -16.97 -24.49 34.75
CA GLU A 747 -16.20 -23.49 35.53
C GLU A 747 -14.93 -23.03 34.78
N GLU A 748 -14.50 -21.79 35.01
CA GLU A 748 -13.35 -21.13 34.37
C GLU A 748 -12.03 -21.71 34.87
N GLU A 749 -11.36 -22.55 34.07
CA GLU A 749 -9.96 -22.99 34.31
C GLU A 749 -8.90 -22.11 33.60
N GLU A 750 -9.27 -20.99 32.95
CA GLU A 750 -8.34 -20.27 32.05
C GLU A 750 -7.82 -18.89 32.54
N GLU A 751 -8.15 -18.41 33.75
CA GLU A 751 -7.69 -17.07 34.21
C GLU A 751 -6.50 -17.07 35.20
N GLU A 752 -5.88 -18.21 35.55
CA GLU A 752 -4.75 -18.25 36.50
C GLU A 752 -3.33 -18.32 35.88
N GLU A 753 -3.15 -18.34 34.54
CA GLU A 753 -1.81 -18.43 33.93
C GLU A 753 -1.16 -17.11 33.46
N GLU A 754 -1.78 -15.94 33.68
CA GLU A 754 -1.16 -14.64 33.38
C GLU A 754 -1.36 -13.60 34.51
N GLU A 755 -0.72 -13.80 35.66
CA GLU A 755 -0.29 -12.71 36.58
C GLU A 755 1.24 -12.56 36.60
#